data_AF-A0A9X1GHI5-F1
#
_entry.id   AF-A0A9X1GHI5-F1
#
_cell.length_a   1.000
_cell.length_b   1.000
_cell.length_c   1.000
_cell.angle_alpha   90.00
_cell.angle_beta   90.00
_cell.angle_gamma   90.00
#
_symmetry.space_group_name_H-M   'P 1'
#
loop_
_entity.id
_entity.type
_entity.pdbx_description
1 polymer ?
#
loop_
_entity_poly.entity_id
_entity_poly.type
_entity_poly.pdbx_seq_one_letter_code
_entity_poly.pdbx_strand_id
1 'polypeptide(L)'
;MVQTSLNPHITSVADTEPSYGQMFAVFLRRFPWFLLAFLSSTALAGIITLKTNPTFKSTMQLLVEPNYQGKKEGGDTVENQFTDSNVVIDTATQLNLMQSSGLIQKAVDKLKAEYPSITVEEIKKSLVLTQLRTKEDNVATKIFQIDYTDTNPEKTQKVLDAIRQVYLEYNKQQQDLRLQKGLQVIRDQLRKASDEVNASENNLQRFRRNQNLIDPELQAKAIEETLNTIQRERQTTRSQYEEAIAKQKSLQVQLNRSPQNALVSSRLSQSTRYQGLLNEIQKTELALAQERLRFTDDTPGVQKLNEQLQSQKELLQKEVSRTLGGRSTSAFGIGETLLEQGQLGEIDINLTSELVETQTNIVSLSARDQTLAEKEKELRSQLKRFPSLLAYYNRILPQLQFSRERMEQLLRAEQQLRQELSKGGFNWEVVEDPQEGTQLGPNLKQNLLLGAVVGLMLGGIAAFIREASDDSVHTTAELEKQVALPLLGTTPKLPPAKPKESIIKLPFGKPEVLAPWTIQVLQSPPRWESLDLIYKNIELLNSVSDLKSLMVTSALPDEGKSALALGLAMSAARLHKKVLLIDANLRDPSLHKQLNLPNEQGLSTLLGSDVDLPQQIGVQYSGSSYIDILTAGPIPIDPAHLLSSPRMMQLMAAFEENYDLVLIDSSSVLGLVDAMLTASSCRSVVMVASIGRVTRNNLAQATAMLSKLNLIGIVANGVSNSDSTYVPYVKQQQLVLQQIVEK
;
A
#
# COMPACT_ATOMS: atom_id res chain seq x y z
N MET A 1 74.80 -36.01 40.60
CA MET A 1 74.52 -35.23 39.38
C MET A 1 73.10 -35.57 38.93
N VAL A 2 72.42 -34.58 38.36
CA VAL A 2 71.04 -34.61 37.81
C VAL A 2 69.92 -34.24 38.80
N GLN A 3 69.64 -32.93 38.82
CA GLN A 3 68.34 -32.33 39.10
C GLN A 3 67.30 -32.81 38.07
N THR A 4 66.04 -32.94 38.50
CA THR A 4 64.90 -32.57 37.65
C THR A 4 63.71 -32.18 38.53
N SER A 5 63.55 -30.87 38.67
CA SER A 5 62.33 -30.17 39.02
C SER A 5 61.18 -30.55 38.07
N LEU A 6 59.98 -30.80 38.59
CA LEU A 6 58.73 -30.69 37.84
C LEU A 6 57.61 -30.24 38.80
N ASN A 7 57.53 -28.92 38.97
CA ASN A 7 56.26 -28.22 39.19
C ASN A 7 55.39 -28.46 37.94
N PRO A 8 54.12 -28.88 38.06
CA PRO A 8 53.14 -28.60 37.03
C PRO A 8 52.49 -27.25 37.34
N HIS A 9 52.51 -26.41 36.31
CA HIS A 9 52.00 -25.07 36.27
C HIS A 9 50.54 -24.96 36.73
N ILE A 10 50.31 -23.93 37.53
CA ILE A 10 49.07 -23.17 37.58
C ILE A 10 48.80 -22.68 36.15
N THR A 11 47.82 -23.28 35.46
CA THR A 11 47.28 -22.73 34.21
C THR A 11 45.76 -22.66 34.28
N SER A 12 45.32 -21.43 33.97
CA SER A 12 44.01 -21.00 33.51
C SER A 12 42.81 -21.31 34.40
N VAL A 13 42.37 -20.25 35.08
CA VAL A 13 40.97 -19.85 35.23
C VAL A 13 40.19 -20.29 33.97
N ALA A 14 39.50 -21.42 34.05
CA ALA A 14 38.38 -21.67 33.18
C ALA A 14 37.24 -20.85 33.79
N ASP A 15 36.88 -19.75 33.13
CA ASP A 15 35.57 -19.14 33.31
C ASP A 15 34.54 -20.22 32.99
N THR A 16 34.12 -20.95 34.02
CA THR A 16 33.04 -21.92 33.92
C THR A 16 31.79 -21.11 33.69
N GLU A 17 31.35 -21.06 32.44
CA GLU A 17 29.98 -20.65 32.12
C GLU A 17 29.04 -21.40 33.07
N PRO A 18 28.17 -20.70 33.81
CA PRO A 18 27.27 -21.36 34.74
C PRO A 18 26.43 -22.37 33.97
N SER A 19 26.54 -23.65 34.34
CA SER A 19 25.74 -24.70 33.72
C SER A 19 24.25 -24.36 33.86
N TYR A 20 23.44 -24.64 32.84
CA TYR A 20 21.99 -24.38 32.88
C TYR A 20 21.31 -24.96 34.14
N GLY A 21 21.83 -26.07 34.68
CA GLY A 21 21.36 -26.64 35.95
C GLY A 21 21.66 -25.76 37.17
N GLN A 22 22.79 -25.06 37.20
CA GLN A 22 23.15 -24.12 38.27
C GLN A 22 22.26 -22.87 38.22
N MET A 23 22.01 -22.34 37.02
CA MET A 23 21.10 -21.20 36.86
C MET A 23 19.67 -21.55 37.32
N PHE A 24 19.21 -22.78 37.05
CA PHE A 24 17.90 -23.26 37.50
C PHE A 24 17.83 -23.45 39.03
N ALA A 25 18.89 -23.96 39.65
CA ALA A 25 18.97 -24.08 41.11
C ALA A 25 18.97 -22.71 41.80
N VAL A 26 19.69 -21.73 41.25
CA VAL A 26 19.68 -20.33 41.71
C VAL A 26 18.27 -19.75 41.63
N PHE A 27 17.59 -19.96 40.50
CA PHE A 27 16.21 -19.51 40.29
C PHE A 27 15.25 -20.09 41.33
N LEU A 28 15.31 -21.39 41.61
CA LEU A 28 14.47 -22.05 42.62
C LEU A 28 14.72 -21.50 44.03
N ARG A 29 15.99 -21.29 44.40
CA ARG A 29 16.36 -20.78 45.74
C ARG A 29 15.91 -19.34 45.95
N ARG A 30 15.95 -18.51 44.92
CA ARG A 30 15.60 -17.08 44.97
C ARG A 30 14.24 -16.75 44.35
N PHE A 31 13.42 -17.77 44.10
CA PHE A 31 12.09 -17.64 43.51
C PHE A 31 11.19 -16.59 44.19
N PRO A 32 11.22 -16.39 45.52
CA PRO A 32 10.41 -15.34 46.15
C PRO A 32 10.75 -13.93 45.67
N TRP A 33 12.03 -13.65 45.41
CA TRP A 33 12.50 -12.35 44.91
C TRP A 33 12.13 -12.15 43.44
N PHE A 34 12.24 -13.21 42.65
CA PHE A 34 11.74 -13.23 41.28
C PHE A 34 10.24 -12.91 41.23
N LEU A 35 9.45 -13.61 42.06
CA LEU A 35 8.00 -13.47 42.10
C LEU A 35 7.57 -12.07 42.53
N LEU A 36 8.26 -11.48 43.52
CA LEU A 36 7.99 -10.12 43.99
C LEU A 36 8.18 -9.09 42.87
N ALA A 37 9.30 -9.15 42.15
CA ALA A 37 9.59 -8.25 41.05
C ALA A 37 8.62 -8.44 39.86
N PHE A 38 8.29 -9.69 39.53
CA PHE A 38 7.33 -10.02 38.49
C PHE A 38 5.92 -9.47 38.79
N LEU A 39 5.43 -9.71 40.01
CA LEU A 39 4.12 -9.22 40.45
C LEU A 39 4.08 -7.69 40.52
N SER A 40 5.15 -7.06 41.00
CA SER A 40 5.27 -5.60 41.06
C SER A 40 5.22 -4.95 39.67
N SER A 41 5.95 -5.50 38.69
CA SER A 41 5.94 -5.01 37.30
C SER A 41 4.56 -5.14 36.66
N THR A 42 3.92 -6.30 36.84
CA THR A 42 2.60 -6.58 36.26
C THR A 42 1.51 -5.72 36.90
N ALA A 43 1.55 -5.53 38.22
CA ALA A 43 0.65 -4.65 38.94
C ALA A 43 0.81 -3.19 38.50
N LEU A 44 2.05 -2.71 38.33
CA LEU A 44 2.33 -1.37 37.85
C LEU A 44 1.80 -1.16 36.42
N ALA A 45 2.00 -2.12 35.51
CA ALA A 45 1.43 -2.07 34.16
C ALA A 45 -0.11 -2.02 34.18
N GLY A 46 -0.75 -2.75 35.10
CA GLY A 46 -2.19 -2.68 35.34
C GLY A 46 -2.65 -1.29 35.81
N ILE A 47 -1.97 -0.71 36.79
CA ILE A 47 -2.27 0.63 37.33
C ILE A 47 -2.11 1.71 36.25
N ILE A 48 -1.03 1.67 35.48
CA ILE A 48 -0.79 2.61 34.37
C ILE A 48 -1.91 2.49 33.33
N THR A 49 -2.29 1.26 32.99
CA THR A 49 -3.36 0.99 32.03
C THR A 49 -4.71 1.53 32.51
N LEU A 50 -5.03 1.39 33.81
CA LEU A 50 -6.26 1.91 34.40
C LEU A 50 -6.30 3.45 34.50
N LYS A 51 -5.14 4.11 34.63
CA LYS A 51 -5.03 5.57 34.67
C LYS A 51 -5.00 6.23 33.28
N THR A 52 -4.74 5.46 32.23
CA THR A 52 -4.65 6.00 30.87
C THR A 52 -6.06 6.18 30.31
N ASN A 53 -6.37 7.38 29.83
CA ASN A 53 -7.68 7.67 29.25
C ASN A 53 -7.94 6.78 28.02
N PRO A 54 -9.17 6.29 27.83
CA PRO A 54 -9.53 5.51 26.65
C PRO A 54 -9.41 6.38 25.40
N THR A 55 -8.84 5.79 24.35
CA THR A 55 -8.75 6.42 23.03
C THR A 55 -9.74 5.74 22.11
N PHE A 56 -10.57 6.54 21.46
CA PHE A 56 -11.60 6.11 20.52
C PHE A 56 -11.17 6.45 19.10
N LYS A 57 -11.53 5.58 18.15
CA LYS A 57 -11.26 5.75 16.73
C LYS A 57 -12.58 5.71 15.97
N SER A 58 -12.87 6.77 15.23
CA SER A 58 -13.92 6.80 14.22
C SER A 58 -13.30 6.60 12.83
N THR A 59 -14.03 5.94 11.94
CA THR A 59 -13.63 5.63 10.56
C THR A 59 -14.74 6.07 9.62
N MET A 60 -14.35 6.60 8.46
CA MET A 60 -15.23 6.80 7.31
C MET A 60 -14.54 6.36 6.02
N GLN A 61 -15.32 6.01 5.00
CA GLN A 61 -14.80 5.63 3.69
C GLN A 61 -15.40 6.50 2.59
N LEU A 62 -14.54 7.06 1.75
CA LEU A 62 -14.93 7.88 0.60
C LEU A 62 -14.43 7.24 -0.69
N LEU A 63 -15.34 7.04 -1.63
CA LEU A 63 -15.00 6.70 -3.01
C LEU A 63 -14.59 8.00 -3.72
N VAL A 64 -13.34 8.06 -4.15
CA VAL A 64 -12.75 9.23 -4.82
C VAL A 64 -12.43 8.84 -6.25
N GLU A 65 -13.28 9.25 -7.17
CA GLU A 65 -13.00 9.06 -8.59
C GLU A 65 -12.01 10.12 -9.10
N PRO A 66 -10.99 9.75 -9.89
CA PRO A 66 -10.08 10.71 -10.50
C PRO A 66 -10.86 11.64 -11.44
N ASN A 67 -10.51 12.92 -11.42
CA ASN A 67 -11.35 14.00 -11.97
C ASN A 67 -11.48 14.04 -13.50
N TYR A 68 -11.06 13.03 -14.23
CA TYR A 68 -11.32 12.85 -15.66
C TYR A 68 -10.85 11.46 -16.07
N GLN A 69 -11.75 10.58 -16.53
CA GLN A 69 -11.35 9.46 -17.38
C GLN A 69 -11.64 9.90 -18.81
N GLY A 70 -10.69 10.61 -19.43
CA GLY A 70 -10.72 10.73 -20.88
C GLY A 70 -10.75 9.31 -21.42
N LYS A 71 -11.85 8.93 -22.09
CA LYS A 71 -11.93 7.64 -22.76
C LYS A 71 -10.70 7.52 -23.66
N LYS A 72 -9.76 6.65 -23.31
CA LYS A 72 -8.60 6.29 -24.14
C LYS A 72 -9.03 5.41 -25.34
N GLU A 73 -10.25 5.57 -25.84
CA GLU A 73 -10.66 4.90 -27.07
C GLU A 73 -10.23 5.79 -28.24
N GLY A 74 -9.20 5.32 -28.94
CA GLY A 74 -8.51 6.04 -30.00
C GLY A 74 -9.46 6.62 -31.05
N GLY A 75 -9.53 7.94 -31.07
CA GLY A 75 -10.14 8.73 -32.11
C GLY A 75 -9.78 10.19 -31.88
N ASP A 76 -9.41 10.92 -32.93
CA ASP A 76 -9.27 12.38 -32.93
C ASP A 76 -10.65 13.05 -32.79
N THR A 77 -11.35 12.78 -31.70
CA THR A 77 -12.56 13.53 -31.35
C THR A 77 -12.16 14.88 -30.77
N VAL A 78 -12.93 15.91 -31.13
CA VAL A 78 -12.80 17.30 -30.68
C VAL A 78 -12.69 17.41 -29.15
N GLU A 79 -13.21 16.43 -28.43
CA GLU A 79 -13.06 16.20 -26.98
C GLU A 79 -11.60 16.24 -26.49
N ASN A 80 -10.65 15.67 -27.24
CA ASN A 80 -9.24 15.64 -26.84
C ASN A 80 -8.55 17.01 -26.97
N GLN A 81 -9.03 17.90 -27.85
CA GLN A 81 -8.46 19.25 -28.03
C GLN A 81 -8.80 20.22 -26.88
N PHE A 82 -9.75 19.86 -26.02
CA PHE A 82 -10.09 20.65 -24.83
C PHE A 82 -9.35 20.20 -23.57
N THR A 83 -8.48 19.20 -23.70
CA THR A 83 -7.75 18.62 -22.57
C THR A 83 -6.27 18.97 -22.63
N ASP A 84 -5.74 19.51 -21.53
CA ASP A 84 -4.31 19.46 -21.26
C ASP A 84 -3.95 17.98 -21.05
N SER A 85 -3.36 17.36 -22.08
CA SER A 85 -3.09 15.91 -22.12
C SER A 85 -2.08 15.42 -21.07
N ASN A 86 -1.57 16.31 -20.22
CA ASN A 86 -0.51 16.06 -19.24
C ASN A 86 -0.98 15.98 -17.79
N VAL A 87 -2.27 16.17 -17.49
CA VAL A 87 -2.76 16.12 -16.10
C VAL A 87 -3.19 14.70 -15.74
N VAL A 88 -2.23 13.80 -15.54
CA VAL A 88 -2.47 12.56 -14.79
C VAL A 88 -2.60 12.95 -13.32
N ILE A 89 -3.84 13.10 -12.84
CA ILE A 89 -4.08 13.44 -11.44
C ILE A 89 -3.68 12.24 -10.59
N ASP A 90 -2.51 12.34 -9.97
CA ASP A 90 -1.99 11.35 -9.03
C ASP A 90 -2.84 11.33 -7.75
N THR A 91 -3.24 10.14 -7.33
CA THR A 91 -3.87 9.87 -6.03
C THR A 91 -3.07 10.44 -4.86
N ALA A 92 -1.74 10.52 -4.95
CA ALA A 92 -0.92 11.18 -3.94
C ALA A 92 -1.20 12.70 -3.85
N THR A 93 -1.50 13.34 -4.96
CA THR A 93 -1.86 14.77 -5.01
C THR A 93 -3.21 15.01 -4.33
N GLN A 94 -4.17 14.11 -4.52
CA GLN A 94 -5.48 14.18 -3.86
C GLN A 94 -5.37 13.98 -2.35
N LEU A 95 -4.55 13.02 -1.90
CA LEU A 95 -4.34 12.75 -0.47
C LEU A 95 -3.68 13.93 0.25
N ASN A 96 -2.67 14.54 -0.37
CA ASN A 96 -2.04 15.76 0.15
C ASN A 96 -3.01 16.96 0.18
N LEU A 97 -3.89 17.07 -0.82
CA LEU A 97 -4.90 18.13 -0.87
C LEU A 97 -5.93 17.97 0.25
N MET A 98 -6.39 16.75 0.50
CA MET A 98 -7.29 16.43 1.61
C MET A 98 -6.66 16.79 2.97
N GLN A 99 -5.36 16.54 3.14
CA GLN A 99 -4.60 16.90 4.34
C GLN A 99 -4.16 18.38 4.39
N SER A 100 -4.56 19.21 3.42
CA SER A 100 -4.16 20.61 3.38
C SER A 100 -4.73 21.38 4.57
N SER A 101 -3.93 22.30 5.13
CA SER A 101 -4.36 23.13 6.27
C SER A 101 -5.60 23.95 5.95
N GLY A 102 -5.81 24.33 4.68
CA GLY A 102 -6.98 25.11 4.25
C GLY A 102 -8.30 24.34 4.35
N LEU A 103 -8.33 23.05 3.99
CA LEU A 103 -9.54 22.24 4.14
C LEU A 103 -9.78 21.89 5.61
N ILE A 104 -8.73 21.55 6.35
CA ILE A 104 -8.87 21.25 7.79
C ILE A 104 -9.31 22.48 8.58
N GLN A 105 -8.85 23.69 8.21
CA GLN A 105 -9.33 24.93 8.83
C GLN A 105 -10.84 25.11 8.64
N LYS A 106 -11.38 24.86 7.44
CA LYS A 106 -12.84 24.91 7.22
C LYS A 106 -13.60 23.90 8.08
N ALA A 107 -13.01 22.72 8.34
CA ALA A 107 -13.60 21.74 9.25
C ALA A 107 -13.55 22.22 10.71
N VAL A 108 -12.43 22.81 11.14
CA VAL A 108 -12.28 23.46 12.46
C VAL A 108 -13.32 24.57 12.63
N ASP A 109 -13.52 25.41 11.62
CA ASP A 109 -14.47 26.53 11.69
C ASP A 109 -15.92 26.04 11.90
N LYS A 110 -16.30 24.93 11.26
CA LYS A 110 -17.62 24.27 11.47
C LYS A 110 -17.73 23.65 12.87
N LEU A 111 -16.64 23.15 13.44
CA LEU A 111 -16.62 22.49 14.75
C LEU A 111 -16.44 23.44 15.93
N LYS A 112 -15.97 24.67 15.70
CA LYS A 112 -15.61 25.64 16.74
C LYS A 112 -16.77 26.01 17.67
N ALA A 113 -18.01 25.91 17.19
CA ALA A 113 -19.21 26.15 17.98
C ALA A 113 -19.45 25.10 19.07
N GLU A 114 -19.17 23.82 18.77
CA GLU A 114 -19.30 22.70 19.72
C GLU A 114 -17.99 22.44 20.49
N TYR A 115 -16.84 22.71 19.87
CA TYR A 115 -15.49 22.44 20.41
C TYR A 115 -14.58 23.67 20.28
N PRO A 116 -14.63 24.64 21.20
CA PRO A 116 -13.90 25.91 21.08
C PRO A 116 -12.37 25.79 21.10
N SER A 117 -11.85 24.71 21.70
CA SER A 117 -10.42 24.45 21.84
C SER A 117 -9.80 23.66 20.69
N ILE A 118 -10.60 23.25 19.68
CA ILE A 118 -10.10 22.43 18.58
C ILE A 118 -9.20 23.23 17.65
N THR A 119 -8.05 22.66 17.27
CA THR A 119 -7.07 23.30 16.40
C THR A 119 -6.74 22.48 15.17
N VAL A 120 -6.21 23.12 14.12
CA VAL A 120 -5.80 22.44 12.89
C VAL A 120 -4.68 21.43 13.15
N GLU A 121 -3.72 21.77 14.01
CA GLU A 121 -2.60 20.90 14.40
C GLU A 121 -3.08 19.64 15.12
N GLU A 122 -4.05 19.79 16.03
CA GLU A 122 -4.68 18.66 16.73
C GLU A 122 -5.36 17.69 15.76
N ILE A 123 -6.17 18.21 14.83
CA ILE A 123 -6.83 17.38 13.82
C ILE A 123 -5.80 16.68 12.94
N LYS A 124 -4.79 17.42 12.43
CA LYS A 124 -3.74 16.85 11.57
C LYS A 124 -2.96 15.71 12.22
N LYS A 125 -2.64 15.84 13.50
CA LYS A 125 -1.86 14.83 14.23
C LYS A 125 -2.62 13.51 14.41
N SER A 126 -3.93 13.59 14.57
CA SER A 126 -4.80 12.44 14.88
C SER A 126 -5.59 11.91 13.68
N LEU A 127 -5.50 12.59 12.52
CA LEU A 127 -6.17 12.21 11.27
C LEU A 127 -5.23 11.41 10.37
N VAL A 128 -5.64 10.19 10.01
CA VAL A 128 -4.89 9.31 9.12
C VAL A 128 -5.73 9.02 7.88
N LEU A 129 -5.15 9.20 6.70
CA LEU A 129 -5.77 8.87 5.42
C LEU A 129 -5.00 7.72 4.77
N THR A 130 -5.71 6.67 4.40
CA THR A 130 -5.15 5.48 3.76
C THR A 130 -5.98 5.06 2.56
N GLN A 131 -5.33 4.75 1.45
CA GLN A 131 -5.98 4.16 0.29
C GLN A 131 -6.16 2.66 0.51
N LEU A 132 -7.39 2.15 0.38
CA LEU A 132 -7.68 0.73 0.53
C LEU A 132 -7.10 -0.05 -0.66
N ARG A 133 -6.57 -1.25 -0.39
CA ARG A 133 -5.99 -2.15 -1.40
C ARG A 133 -6.75 -3.47 -1.39
N THR A 134 -6.92 -4.09 -2.56
CA THR A 134 -7.55 -5.41 -2.66
C THR A 134 -6.65 -6.49 -2.06
N LYS A 135 -7.24 -7.46 -1.36
CA LYS A 135 -6.50 -8.55 -0.68
C LYS A 135 -5.86 -9.54 -1.66
N GLU A 136 -6.44 -9.71 -2.84
CA GLU A 136 -6.02 -10.72 -3.82
C GLU A 136 -4.84 -10.26 -4.67
N ASP A 137 -4.84 -9.00 -5.14
CA ASP A 137 -3.82 -8.51 -6.11
C ASP A 137 -3.04 -7.27 -5.64
N ASN A 138 -3.25 -6.80 -4.40
CA ASN A 138 -2.61 -5.60 -3.83
C ASN A 138 -2.79 -4.32 -4.69
N VAL A 139 -3.86 -4.29 -5.50
CA VAL A 139 -4.20 -3.18 -6.38
C VAL A 139 -4.85 -2.08 -5.55
N ALA A 140 -4.38 -0.85 -5.74
CA ALA A 140 -4.93 0.31 -5.06
C ALA A 140 -6.34 0.60 -5.56
N THR A 141 -7.32 0.62 -4.65
CA THR A 141 -8.72 0.94 -4.97
C THR A 141 -8.91 2.45 -5.04
N LYS A 142 -10.05 2.91 -5.58
CA LYS A 142 -10.46 4.31 -5.53
C LYS A 142 -11.04 4.73 -4.16
N ILE A 143 -11.07 3.82 -3.18
CA ILE A 143 -11.67 4.07 -1.86
C ILE A 143 -10.57 4.51 -0.90
N PHE A 144 -10.80 5.66 -0.28
CA PHE A 144 -9.98 6.20 0.78
C PHE A 144 -10.67 6.00 2.13
N GLN A 145 -9.95 5.39 3.06
CA GLN A 145 -10.34 5.30 4.45
C GLN A 145 -9.72 6.45 5.21
N ILE A 146 -10.56 7.17 5.96
CA ILE A 146 -10.17 8.29 6.80
C ILE A 146 -10.48 7.92 8.25
N ASP A 147 -9.44 7.94 9.07
CA ASP A 147 -9.48 7.56 10.47
C ASP A 147 -9.15 8.76 11.35
N TYR A 148 -9.93 8.99 12.41
CA TYR A 148 -9.63 10.03 13.40
C TYR A 148 -9.70 9.47 14.82
N THR A 149 -8.70 9.81 15.63
CA THR A 149 -8.55 9.28 17.00
C THR A 149 -8.59 10.39 18.05
N ASP A 150 -9.41 10.22 19.09
CA ASP A 150 -9.54 11.18 20.20
C ASP A 150 -9.98 10.47 21.50
N THR A 151 -9.98 11.20 22.61
CA THR A 151 -10.43 10.74 23.93
C THR A 151 -11.96 10.75 24.10
N ASN A 152 -12.69 11.47 23.25
CA ASN A 152 -14.16 11.54 23.28
C ASN A 152 -14.76 10.83 22.04
N PRO A 153 -15.60 9.79 22.21
CA PRO A 153 -16.17 9.04 21.08
C PRO A 153 -17.10 9.88 20.20
N GLU A 154 -17.91 10.77 20.76
CA GLU A 154 -18.81 11.64 19.99
C GLU A 154 -18.01 12.68 19.19
N LYS A 155 -16.97 13.26 19.81
CA LYS A 155 -16.05 14.18 19.13
C LYS A 155 -15.42 13.52 17.91
N THR A 156 -15.02 12.25 17.99
CA THR A 156 -14.39 11.57 16.85
C THR A 156 -15.30 11.50 15.62
N GLN A 157 -16.58 11.18 15.84
CA GLN A 157 -17.58 11.12 14.77
C GLN A 157 -17.87 12.51 14.19
N LYS A 158 -18.09 13.50 15.06
CA LYS A 158 -18.36 14.89 14.67
C LYS A 158 -17.22 15.49 13.85
N VAL A 159 -15.98 15.22 14.23
CA VAL A 159 -14.79 15.67 13.49
C VAL A 159 -14.77 15.08 12.08
N LEU A 160 -14.95 13.76 11.95
CA LEU A 160 -15.00 13.13 10.63
C LEU A 160 -16.20 13.59 9.82
N ASP A 161 -17.36 13.84 10.44
CA ASP A 161 -18.51 14.39 9.74
C ASP A 161 -18.26 15.80 9.20
N ALA A 162 -17.64 16.69 9.98
CA ALA A 162 -17.26 18.01 9.50
C ALA A 162 -16.26 17.93 8.33
N ILE A 163 -15.27 17.02 8.42
CA ILE A 163 -14.32 16.76 7.34
C ILE A 163 -15.03 16.22 6.09
N ARG A 164 -15.96 15.26 6.25
CA ARG A 164 -16.82 14.73 5.17
C ARG A 164 -17.55 15.87 4.46
N GLN A 165 -18.23 16.73 5.20
CA GLN A 165 -18.96 17.87 4.63
C GLN A 165 -18.03 18.82 3.87
N VAL A 166 -16.87 19.16 4.44
CA VAL A 166 -15.89 20.04 3.78
C VAL A 166 -15.35 19.42 2.50
N TYR A 167 -15.08 18.12 2.51
CA TYR A 167 -14.59 17.38 1.34
C TYR A 167 -15.64 17.34 0.23
N LEU A 168 -16.89 17.01 0.55
CA LEU A 168 -17.99 17.01 -0.41
C LEU A 168 -18.26 18.43 -0.96
N GLU A 169 -18.25 19.45 -0.10
CA GLU A 169 -18.43 20.85 -0.50
C GLU A 169 -17.28 21.34 -1.39
N TYR A 170 -16.04 20.97 -1.07
CA TYR A 170 -14.87 21.30 -1.88
C TYR A 170 -14.91 20.62 -3.25
N ASN A 171 -15.25 19.32 -3.31
CA ASN A 171 -15.43 18.60 -4.57
C ASN A 171 -16.46 19.31 -5.46
N LYS A 172 -17.64 19.62 -4.89
CA LYS A 172 -18.71 20.34 -5.60
C LYS A 172 -18.24 21.71 -6.10
N GLN A 173 -17.56 22.50 -5.28
CA GLN A 173 -17.01 23.79 -5.68
C GLN A 173 -15.98 23.67 -6.82
N GLN A 174 -15.10 22.67 -6.77
CA GLN A 174 -14.14 22.42 -7.84
C GLN A 174 -14.82 21.97 -9.13
N GLN A 175 -15.87 21.15 -9.03
CA GLN A 175 -16.69 20.73 -10.16
C GLN A 175 -17.37 21.94 -10.80
N ASP A 176 -18.01 22.81 -10.02
CA ASP A 176 -18.66 24.03 -10.51
C ASP A 176 -17.68 24.97 -11.21
N LEU A 177 -16.50 25.17 -10.62
CA LEU A 177 -15.47 26.05 -11.19
C LEU A 177 -14.91 25.50 -12.51
N ARG A 178 -14.69 24.18 -12.60
CA ARG A 178 -14.26 23.53 -13.85
C ARG A 178 -15.36 23.54 -14.90
N LEU A 179 -16.60 23.32 -14.49
CA LEU A 179 -17.77 23.44 -15.34
C LEU A 179 -17.83 24.83 -15.97
N GLN A 180 -17.77 25.88 -15.17
CA GLN A 180 -17.79 27.25 -15.67
C GLN A 180 -16.66 27.50 -16.67
N LYS A 181 -15.44 27.03 -16.39
CA LYS A 181 -14.30 27.14 -17.31
C LYS A 181 -14.50 26.36 -18.61
N GLY A 182 -14.93 25.10 -18.54
CA GLY A 182 -15.15 24.25 -19.71
C GLY A 182 -16.26 24.79 -20.62
N LEU A 183 -17.40 25.17 -20.03
CA LEU A 183 -18.47 25.83 -20.78
C LEU A 183 -18.04 27.17 -21.36
N GLN A 184 -17.20 27.93 -20.66
CA GLN A 184 -16.68 29.20 -21.19
C GLN A 184 -15.83 28.96 -22.44
N VAL A 185 -14.95 27.96 -22.45
CA VAL A 185 -14.16 27.59 -23.64
C VAL A 185 -15.07 27.19 -24.81
N ILE A 186 -16.08 26.35 -24.56
CA ILE A 186 -17.04 25.94 -25.60
C ILE A 186 -17.83 27.15 -26.12
N ARG A 187 -18.32 28.03 -25.24
CA ARG A 187 -19.04 29.26 -25.63
C ARG A 187 -18.17 30.19 -26.48
N ASP A 188 -16.90 30.36 -26.13
CA ASP A 188 -15.97 31.18 -26.90
C ASP A 188 -15.74 30.60 -28.30
N GLN A 189 -15.65 29.27 -28.42
CA GLN A 189 -15.55 28.58 -29.71
C GLN A 189 -16.86 28.62 -30.50
N LEU A 190 -18.02 28.48 -29.85
CA LEU A 190 -19.35 28.63 -30.46
C LEU A 190 -19.53 30.03 -31.05
N ARG A 191 -19.07 31.08 -30.35
CA ARG A 191 -19.10 32.44 -30.87
C ARG A 191 -18.28 32.58 -32.15
N LYS A 192 -17.05 32.06 -32.16
CA LYS A 192 -16.19 32.07 -33.36
C LYS A 192 -16.81 31.27 -34.51
N ALA A 193 -17.33 30.08 -34.24
CA ALA A 193 -18.00 29.26 -35.26
C ALA A 193 -19.27 29.94 -35.80
N SER A 194 -20.06 30.59 -34.95
CA SER A 194 -21.21 31.38 -35.36
C SER A 194 -20.80 32.56 -36.24
N ASP A 195 -19.73 33.28 -35.90
CA ASP A 195 -19.19 34.37 -36.72
C ASP A 195 -18.70 33.86 -38.09
N GLU A 196 -18.04 32.69 -38.14
CA GLU A 196 -17.62 32.03 -39.38
C GLU A 196 -18.80 31.61 -40.28
N VAL A 197 -19.86 31.04 -39.68
CA VAL A 197 -21.11 30.70 -40.39
C VAL A 197 -21.74 31.96 -40.95
N ASN A 198 -21.93 32.99 -40.13
CA ASN A 198 -22.51 34.27 -40.54
C ASN A 198 -21.69 34.92 -41.67
N ALA A 199 -20.36 34.90 -41.60
CA ALA A 199 -19.49 35.41 -42.65
C ALA A 199 -19.65 34.61 -43.95
N SER A 200 -19.71 33.29 -43.88
CA SER A 200 -19.88 32.39 -45.02
C SER A 200 -21.26 32.54 -45.68
N GLU A 201 -22.32 32.66 -44.88
CA GLU A 201 -23.68 32.94 -45.35
C GLU A 201 -23.77 34.31 -46.03
N ASN A 202 -23.19 35.34 -45.42
CA ASN A 202 -23.12 36.68 -46.01
C ASN A 202 -22.35 36.68 -47.34
N ASN A 203 -21.25 35.94 -47.44
CA ASN A 203 -20.49 35.79 -48.68
C ASN A 203 -21.32 35.10 -49.76
N LEU A 204 -22.06 34.04 -49.42
CA LEU A 204 -22.96 33.36 -50.34
C LEU A 204 -24.11 34.27 -50.80
N GLN A 205 -24.73 35.02 -49.88
CA GLN A 205 -25.79 35.98 -50.20
C GLN A 205 -25.27 37.11 -51.09
N ARG A 206 -24.09 37.68 -50.79
CA ARG A 206 -23.45 38.70 -51.62
C ARG A 206 -23.14 38.16 -53.01
N PHE A 207 -22.65 36.93 -53.12
CA PHE A 207 -22.42 36.28 -54.42
C PHE A 207 -23.72 36.15 -55.23
N ARG A 208 -24.78 35.60 -54.61
CA ARG A 208 -26.10 35.45 -55.25
C ARG A 208 -26.68 36.79 -55.68
N ARG A 209 -26.61 37.81 -54.83
CA ARG A 209 -27.11 39.16 -55.11
C ARG A 209 -26.31 39.88 -56.19
N ASN A 210 -24.98 39.86 -56.12
CA ASN A 210 -24.13 40.58 -57.08
C ASN A 210 -24.17 39.95 -58.48
N GLN A 211 -24.34 38.63 -58.56
CA GLN A 211 -24.40 37.93 -59.83
C GLN A 211 -25.84 37.70 -60.32
N ASN A 212 -26.85 38.07 -59.53
CA ASN A 212 -28.27 37.77 -59.76
C ASN A 212 -28.54 36.27 -60.04
N LEU A 213 -27.86 35.40 -59.28
CA LEU A 213 -27.95 33.94 -59.42
C LEU A 213 -28.62 33.36 -58.18
N ILE A 214 -29.56 32.44 -58.36
CA ILE A 214 -30.15 31.66 -57.25
C ILE A 214 -29.37 30.36 -57.10
N ASP A 215 -29.33 29.59 -58.18
CA ASP A 215 -28.57 28.36 -58.32
C ASP A 215 -27.79 28.40 -59.66
N PRO A 216 -26.47 28.62 -59.61
CA PRO A 216 -25.65 28.73 -60.82
C PRO A 216 -25.63 27.44 -61.67
N GLU A 217 -25.80 26.27 -61.05
CA GLU A 217 -25.74 24.98 -61.75
C GLU A 217 -27.02 24.74 -62.54
N LEU A 218 -28.18 24.96 -61.92
CA LEU A 218 -29.47 24.89 -62.60
C LEU A 218 -29.59 25.91 -63.72
N GLN A 219 -29.09 27.13 -63.52
CA GLN A 219 -29.11 28.18 -64.54
C GLN A 219 -28.15 27.90 -65.71
N ALA A 220 -26.95 27.38 -65.44
CA ALA A 220 -26.01 26.98 -66.50
C ALA A 220 -26.63 25.90 -67.40
N LYS A 221 -27.25 24.88 -66.78
CA LYS A 221 -27.91 23.79 -67.49
C LYS A 221 -29.08 24.28 -68.35
N ALA A 222 -29.92 25.17 -67.82
CA ALA A 222 -31.00 25.78 -68.59
C ALA A 222 -30.49 26.57 -69.81
N ILE A 223 -29.40 27.33 -69.65
CA ILE A 223 -28.77 28.06 -70.77
C ILE A 223 -28.18 27.09 -71.80
N GLU A 224 -27.52 26.02 -71.37
CA GLU A 224 -27.01 24.99 -72.26
C GLU A 224 -28.13 24.30 -73.06
N GLU A 225 -29.25 23.95 -72.41
CA GLU A 225 -30.43 23.37 -73.06
C GLU A 225 -31.06 24.32 -74.09
N THR A 226 -31.19 25.61 -73.76
CA THR A 226 -31.67 26.63 -74.72
C THR A 226 -30.70 26.83 -75.88
N LEU A 227 -29.39 26.85 -75.62
CA LEU A 227 -28.35 26.95 -76.64
C LEU A 227 -28.42 25.76 -77.61
N ASN A 228 -28.53 24.53 -77.10
CA ASN A 228 -28.69 23.32 -77.89
C ASN A 228 -29.97 23.35 -78.74
N THR A 229 -31.03 23.97 -78.23
CA THR A 229 -32.29 24.16 -78.98
C THR A 229 -32.12 25.17 -80.10
N ILE A 230 -31.52 26.34 -79.83
CA ILE A 230 -31.22 27.35 -80.85
C ILE A 230 -30.25 26.83 -81.91
N GLN A 231 -29.24 26.06 -81.54
CA GLN A 231 -28.31 25.43 -82.48
C GLN A 231 -29.02 24.46 -83.42
N ARG A 232 -29.93 23.64 -82.90
CA ARG A 232 -30.77 22.75 -83.73
C ARG A 232 -31.68 23.55 -84.65
N GLU A 233 -32.39 24.55 -84.14
CA GLU A 233 -33.26 25.41 -84.97
C GLU A 233 -32.47 26.13 -86.06
N ARG A 234 -31.28 26.61 -85.74
CA ARG A 234 -30.40 27.29 -86.68
C ARG A 234 -29.89 26.33 -87.75
N GLN A 235 -29.48 25.12 -87.36
CA GLN A 235 -29.08 24.09 -88.31
C GLN A 235 -30.24 23.74 -89.26
N THR A 236 -31.46 23.53 -88.73
CA THR A 236 -32.66 23.30 -89.55
C THR A 236 -32.94 24.48 -90.49
N THR A 237 -32.88 25.71 -89.99
CA THR A 237 -33.09 26.94 -90.79
C THR A 237 -32.05 27.05 -91.90
N ARG A 238 -30.78 26.73 -91.62
CA ARG A 238 -29.70 26.75 -92.60
C ARG A 238 -29.87 25.67 -93.66
N SER A 239 -30.31 24.48 -93.29
CA SER A 239 -30.67 23.43 -94.26
C SER A 239 -31.82 23.86 -95.17
N GLN A 240 -32.88 24.47 -94.61
CA GLN A 240 -33.99 25.03 -95.40
C GLN A 240 -33.54 26.17 -96.32
N TYR A 241 -32.61 27.01 -95.86
CA TYR A 241 -32.03 28.09 -96.65
C TYR A 241 -31.22 27.54 -97.85
N GLU A 242 -30.39 26.53 -97.61
CA GLU A 242 -29.63 25.84 -98.67
C GLU A 242 -30.55 25.14 -99.67
N GLU A 243 -31.62 24.51 -99.20
CA GLU A 243 -32.68 23.92 -100.04
C GLU A 243 -33.37 24.98 -100.90
N ALA A 244 -33.74 26.12 -100.32
CA ALA A 244 -34.38 27.22 -101.03
C ALA A 244 -33.45 27.83 -102.11
N ILE A 245 -32.15 27.96 -101.83
CA ILE A 245 -31.16 28.38 -102.83
C ILE A 245 -31.06 27.35 -103.96
N ALA A 246 -30.99 26.07 -103.64
CA ALA A 246 -30.93 25.01 -104.65
C ALA A 246 -32.19 25.03 -105.54
N LYS A 247 -33.37 25.19 -104.93
CA LYS A 247 -34.66 25.34 -105.64
C LYS A 247 -34.70 26.59 -106.51
N GLN A 248 -34.20 27.72 -106.03
CA GLN A 248 -34.07 28.94 -106.82
C GLN A 248 -33.17 28.70 -108.05
N LYS A 249 -32.02 28.04 -107.87
CA LYS A 249 -31.10 27.72 -108.96
C LYS A 249 -31.74 26.80 -110.00
N SER A 250 -32.49 25.78 -109.57
CA SER A 250 -33.20 24.90 -110.51
C SER A 250 -34.30 25.65 -111.29
N LEU A 251 -35.06 26.52 -110.62
CA LEU A 251 -36.09 27.35 -111.25
C LEU A 251 -35.48 28.34 -112.27
N GLN A 252 -34.31 28.93 -111.95
CA GLN A 252 -33.59 29.82 -112.88
C GLN A 252 -33.12 29.08 -114.14
N VAL A 253 -32.61 27.85 -114.00
CA VAL A 253 -32.19 27.02 -115.15
C VAL A 253 -33.39 26.66 -116.03
N GLN A 254 -34.53 26.31 -115.45
CA GLN A 254 -35.75 25.99 -116.22
C GLN A 254 -36.33 27.19 -116.96
N LEU A 255 -36.27 28.39 -116.37
CA LEU A 255 -36.81 29.61 -116.97
C LEU A 255 -35.92 30.24 -118.04
N ASN A 256 -34.64 29.82 -118.19
CA ASN A 256 -33.65 30.41 -119.12
C ASN A 256 -33.59 31.95 -119.09
N ARG A 257 -34.00 32.57 -117.98
CA ARG A 257 -34.17 34.02 -117.83
C ARG A 257 -33.76 34.47 -116.44
N SER A 258 -33.31 35.72 -116.32
CA SER A 258 -32.94 36.30 -115.04
C SER A 258 -34.19 36.62 -114.18
N PRO A 259 -34.12 36.50 -112.84
CA PRO A 259 -35.23 36.79 -111.93
C PRO A 259 -35.85 38.18 -112.10
N GLN A 260 -35.03 39.17 -112.45
CA GLN A 260 -35.47 40.56 -112.64
C GLN A 260 -36.28 40.73 -113.93
N ASN A 261 -35.89 40.02 -115.01
CA ASN A 261 -36.63 40.05 -116.28
C ASN A 261 -37.95 39.29 -116.18
N ALA A 262 -38.01 38.19 -115.43
CA ALA A 262 -39.24 37.44 -115.18
C ALA A 262 -40.30 38.28 -114.43
N LEU A 263 -39.88 39.07 -113.43
CA LEU A 263 -40.77 39.97 -112.68
C LEU A 263 -41.37 41.08 -113.57
N VAL A 264 -40.55 41.62 -114.49
CA VAL A 264 -40.98 42.65 -115.46
C VAL A 264 -41.96 42.07 -116.47
N SER A 265 -41.66 40.91 -117.05
CA SER A 265 -42.54 40.23 -117.99
C SER A 265 -43.87 39.80 -117.34
N SER A 266 -43.86 39.33 -116.09
CA SER A 266 -45.08 38.97 -115.34
C SER A 266 -45.98 40.18 -115.08
N ARG A 267 -45.42 41.33 -114.69
CA ARG A 267 -46.19 42.56 -114.49
C ARG A 267 -46.75 43.11 -115.80
N LEU A 268 -46.02 42.98 -116.90
CA LEU A 268 -46.46 43.42 -118.23
C LEU A 268 -47.55 42.50 -118.80
N SER A 269 -47.41 41.18 -118.64
CA SER A 269 -48.41 40.21 -119.11
C SER A 269 -49.75 40.32 -118.37
N GLN A 270 -49.75 40.78 -117.11
CA GLN A 270 -50.99 41.03 -116.35
C GLN A 270 -51.74 42.31 -116.78
N SER A 271 -51.12 43.21 -117.57
CA SER A 271 -51.79 44.43 -118.02
C SER A 271 -52.72 44.14 -119.20
N THR A 272 -54.03 44.18 -118.97
CA THR A 272 -55.07 43.99 -120.00
C THR A 272 -54.93 44.96 -121.16
N ARG A 273 -54.53 46.21 -120.87
CA ARG A 273 -54.34 47.26 -121.88
C ARG A 273 -53.11 46.99 -122.74
N TYR A 274 -52.02 46.49 -122.14
CA TYR A 274 -50.82 46.08 -122.86
C TYR A 274 -51.11 44.91 -123.82
N GLN A 275 -51.82 43.88 -123.34
CA GLN A 275 -52.23 42.75 -124.18
C GLN A 275 -53.21 43.18 -125.30
N GLY A 276 -54.15 44.08 -125.00
CA GLY A 276 -55.07 44.62 -126.00
C GLY A 276 -54.36 45.38 -127.12
N LEU A 277 -53.39 46.23 -126.78
CA LEU A 277 -52.55 46.95 -127.76
C LEU A 277 -51.70 45.99 -128.59
N LEU A 278 -51.09 44.97 -127.98
CA LEU A 278 -50.34 43.93 -128.70
C LEU A 278 -51.21 43.20 -129.72
N ASN A 279 -52.43 42.83 -129.35
CA ASN A 279 -53.37 42.18 -130.27
C ASN A 279 -53.79 43.09 -131.43
N GLU A 280 -54.04 44.37 -131.17
CA GLU A 280 -54.39 45.35 -132.22
C GLU A 280 -53.19 45.65 -133.14
N ILE A 281 -51.96 45.68 -132.60
CA ILE A 281 -50.74 45.76 -133.38
C ILE A 281 -50.61 44.53 -134.28
N GLN A 282 -50.76 43.32 -133.76
CA GLN A 282 -50.68 42.10 -134.57
C GLN A 282 -51.74 42.06 -135.68
N LYS A 283 -52.98 42.48 -135.41
CA LYS A 283 -54.02 42.62 -136.45
C LYS A 283 -53.61 43.63 -137.52
N THR A 284 -53.06 44.77 -137.10
CA THR A 284 -52.61 45.83 -138.01
C THR A 284 -51.39 45.37 -138.82
N GLU A 285 -50.43 44.66 -138.23
CA GLU A 285 -49.29 44.05 -138.94
C GLU A 285 -49.75 43.01 -139.95
N LEU A 286 -50.74 42.17 -139.59
CA LEU A 286 -51.31 41.18 -140.50
C LEU A 286 -52.04 41.85 -141.68
N ALA A 287 -52.83 42.89 -141.40
CA ALA A 287 -53.52 43.67 -142.42
C ALA A 287 -52.52 44.40 -143.34
N LEU A 288 -51.46 44.99 -142.77
CA LEU A 288 -50.36 45.62 -143.50
C LEU A 288 -49.62 44.60 -144.38
N ALA A 289 -49.33 43.41 -143.86
CA ALA A 289 -48.70 42.34 -144.63
C ALA A 289 -49.57 41.89 -145.81
N GLN A 290 -50.90 41.81 -145.62
CA GLN A 290 -51.84 41.46 -146.69
C GLN A 290 -51.93 42.55 -147.77
N GLU A 291 -51.98 43.82 -147.38
CA GLU A 291 -51.99 44.96 -148.31
C GLU A 291 -50.67 45.06 -149.10
N ARG A 292 -49.52 44.83 -148.44
CA ARG A 292 -48.19 44.82 -149.08
C ARG A 292 -47.97 43.69 -150.09
N LEU A 293 -48.78 42.62 -150.04
CA LEU A 293 -48.75 41.58 -151.08
C LEU A 293 -49.35 42.08 -152.41
N ARG A 294 -50.14 43.16 -152.38
CA ARG A 294 -50.87 43.69 -153.55
C ARG A 294 -50.40 45.07 -153.98
N PHE A 295 -49.88 45.87 -153.06
CA PHE A 295 -49.49 47.25 -153.30
C PHE A 295 -48.09 47.55 -152.74
N THR A 296 -47.40 48.51 -153.35
CA THR A 296 -46.07 48.98 -152.91
C THR A 296 -46.20 50.03 -151.79
N ASP A 297 -45.12 50.25 -151.04
CA ASP A 297 -45.11 51.05 -149.81
C ASP A 297 -45.52 52.53 -149.98
N ASP A 298 -45.50 53.06 -151.20
CA ASP A 298 -45.90 54.45 -151.51
C ASP A 298 -47.42 54.62 -151.69
N THR A 299 -48.20 53.53 -151.59
CA THR A 299 -49.65 53.63 -151.71
C THR A 299 -50.31 54.19 -150.44
N PRO A 300 -51.35 55.03 -150.57
CA PRO A 300 -52.00 55.67 -149.43
C PRO A 300 -52.55 54.68 -148.39
N GLY A 301 -52.98 53.49 -148.81
CA GLY A 301 -53.49 52.43 -147.93
C GLY A 301 -52.40 51.82 -147.04
N VAL A 302 -51.25 51.49 -147.62
CA VAL A 302 -50.08 50.96 -146.89
C VAL A 302 -49.49 52.03 -145.98
N GLN A 303 -49.37 53.28 -146.43
CA GLN A 303 -48.87 54.38 -145.59
C GLN A 303 -49.78 54.61 -144.37
N LYS A 304 -51.10 54.63 -144.55
CA LYS A 304 -52.06 54.80 -143.45
C LYS A 304 -51.96 53.67 -142.42
N LEU A 305 -51.83 52.42 -142.87
CA LEU A 305 -51.64 51.28 -141.96
C LEU A 305 -50.27 51.32 -141.26
N ASN A 306 -49.22 51.81 -141.94
CA ASN A 306 -47.91 52.03 -141.33
C ASN A 306 -47.95 53.13 -140.26
N GLU A 307 -48.61 54.27 -140.54
CA GLU A 307 -48.83 55.32 -139.55
C GLU A 307 -49.65 54.82 -138.36
N GLN A 308 -50.70 54.02 -138.63
CA GLN A 308 -51.52 53.41 -137.60
C GLN A 308 -50.70 52.44 -136.74
N LEU A 309 -49.88 51.58 -137.36
CA LEU A 309 -48.96 50.67 -136.67
C LEU A 309 -47.96 51.44 -135.79
N GLN A 310 -47.36 52.50 -136.33
CA GLN A 310 -46.38 53.33 -135.62
C GLN A 310 -47.03 53.99 -134.39
N SER A 311 -48.23 54.55 -134.56
CA SER A 311 -48.99 55.15 -133.45
C SER A 311 -49.34 54.13 -132.36
N GLN A 312 -49.71 52.91 -132.74
CA GLN A 312 -50.00 51.84 -131.79
C GLN A 312 -48.74 51.38 -131.05
N LYS A 313 -47.59 51.28 -131.73
CA LYS A 313 -46.29 50.99 -131.10
C LYS A 313 -45.88 52.07 -130.10
N GLU A 314 -46.09 53.35 -130.42
CA GLU A 314 -45.87 54.45 -129.47
C GLU A 314 -46.81 54.38 -128.25
N LEU A 315 -48.08 54.06 -128.47
CA LEU A 315 -49.05 53.86 -127.38
C LEU A 315 -48.66 52.67 -126.48
N LEU A 316 -48.16 51.58 -127.07
CA LEU A 316 -47.64 50.42 -126.34
C LEU A 316 -46.44 50.82 -125.47
N GLN A 317 -45.48 51.57 -126.02
CA GLN A 317 -44.31 52.04 -125.25
C GLN A 317 -44.70 52.98 -124.09
N LYS A 318 -45.69 53.85 -124.30
CA LYS A 318 -46.24 54.68 -123.21
C LYS A 318 -46.88 53.83 -122.12
N GLU A 319 -47.61 52.76 -122.48
CA GLU A 319 -48.23 51.87 -121.50
C GLU A 319 -47.19 51.04 -120.72
N VAL A 320 -46.13 50.56 -121.37
CA VAL A 320 -44.99 49.89 -120.72
C VAL A 320 -44.33 50.82 -119.70
N SER A 321 -44.11 52.08 -120.08
CA SER A 321 -43.52 53.09 -119.18
C SER A 321 -44.42 53.39 -117.98
N ARG A 322 -45.75 53.33 -118.17
CA ARG A 322 -46.76 53.54 -117.13
C ARG A 322 -46.81 52.38 -116.14
N THR A 323 -46.84 51.14 -116.63
CA THR A 323 -46.92 49.93 -115.78
C THR A 323 -45.63 49.66 -115.01
N LEU A 324 -44.47 50.04 -115.58
CA LEU A 324 -43.17 49.89 -114.93
C LEU A 324 -42.77 51.10 -114.05
N GLY A 325 -43.61 52.13 -113.99
CA GLY A 325 -43.44 53.26 -113.08
C GLY A 325 -42.23 54.15 -113.40
N GLY A 326 -42.15 54.70 -114.62
CA GLY A 326 -41.38 55.90 -114.99
C GLY A 326 -39.85 55.92 -114.81
N ARG A 327 -39.23 54.98 -114.08
CA ARG A 327 -37.78 54.95 -113.77
C ARG A 327 -37.03 53.75 -114.33
N SER A 328 -37.72 52.79 -114.96
CA SER A 328 -37.13 51.49 -115.32
C SER A 328 -36.95 51.25 -116.82
N THR A 329 -37.28 52.18 -117.71
CA THR A 329 -37.23 51.92 -119.16
C THR A 329 -35.81 51.99 -119.75
N SER A 330 -34.90 52.78 -119.16
CA SER A 330 -33.52 52.94 -119.64
C SER A 330 -32.52 51.92 -119.08
N ALA A 331 -32.84 51.23 -117.98
CA ALA A 331 -31.90 50.31 -117.32
C ALA A 331 -31.88 48.89 -117.93
N PHE A 332 -32.86 48.52 -118.76
CA PHE A 332 -33.07 47.13 -119.17
C PHE A 332 -32.89 46.85 -120.68
N GLY A 333 -32.47 47.83 -121.50
CA GLY A 333 -32.15 47.60 -122.92
C GLY A 333 -33.33 47.06 -123.76
N ILE A 334 -34.55 47.53 -123.47
CA ILE A 334 -35.80 46.92 -123.97
C ILE A 334 -36.43 47.74 -125.12
N GLY A 335 -35.67 48.00 -126.18
CA GLY A 335 -36.13 48.85 -127.31
C GLY A 335 -36.95 48.12 -128.38
N GLU A 336 -36.59 46.87 -128.70
CA GLU A 336 -37.18 46.16 -129.86
C GLU A 336 -37.75 44.77 -129.52
N THR A 337 -37.41 44.19 -128.37
CA THR A 337 -37.76 42.80 -127.99
C THR A 337 -39.15 42.62 -127.35
N LEU A 338 -39.92 43.70 -127.16
CA LEU A 338 -41.25 43.66 -126.50
C LEU A 338 -42.35 43.01 -127.34
N LEU A 339 -42.22 43.06 -128.67
CA LEU A 339 -43.19 42.49 -129.60
C LEU A 339 -43.10 40.96 -129.68
N GLU A 340 -41.91 40.38 -129.47
CA GLU A 340 -41.69 38.92 -129.51
C GLU A 340 -41.80 38.24 -128.14
N GLN A 341 -41.64 38.96 -127.04
CA GLN A 341 -41.56 38.39 -125.68
C GLN A 341 -42.80 38.64 -124.80
N GLY A 342 -43.86 39.22 -125.36
CA GLY A 342 -45.04 39.70 -124.62
C GLY A 342 -46.05 38.63 -124.15
N GLN A 343 -45.87 37.36 -124.49
CA GLN A 343 -46.72 36.26 -124.03
C GLN A 343 -45.90 35.27 -123.19
N LEU A 344 -46.05 35.35 -121.86
CA LEU A 344 -45.65 34.27 -120.96
C LEU A 344 -46.72 33.18 -121.03
N GLY A 345 -46.33 31.91 -121.22
CA GLY A 345 -47.28 30.80 -121.07
C GLY A 345 -47.72 30.66 -119.61
N GLU A 346 -48.86 30.01 -119.34
CA GLU A 346 -49.33 29.77 -117.96
C GLU A 346 -48.27 29.09 -117.08
N ILE A 347 -47.43 28.22 -117.68
CA ILE A 347 -46.32 27.54 -117.02
C ILE A 347 -45.24 28.55 -116.55
N ASP A 348 -44.91 29.55 -117.37
CA ASP A 348 -43.89 30.56 -117.04
C ASP A 348 -44.38 31.51 -115.94
N ILE A 349 -45.69 31.81 -115.89
CA ILE A 349 -46.30 32.63 -114.84
C ILE A 349 -46.24 31.90 -113.50
N ASN A 350 -46.53 30.60 -113.48
CA ASN A 350 -46.47 29.77 -112.27
C ASN A 350 -45.03 29.62 -111.75
N LEU A 351 -44.07 29.31 -112.63
CA LEU A 351 -42.66 29.22 -112.28
C LEU A 351 -42.08 30.57 -111.80
N THR A 352 -42.53 31.68 -112.38
CA THR A 352 -42.15 33.03 -111.92
C THR A 352 -42.70 33.34 -110.54
N SER A 353 -43.94 32.93 -110.26
CA SER A 353 -44.56 33.10 -108.94
C SER A 353 -43.84 32.27 -107.87
N GLU A 354 -43.51 31.01 -108.19
CA GLU A 354 -42.74 30.12 -107.31
C GLU A 354 -41.31 30.64 -107.07
N LEU A 355 -40.69 31.28 -108.08
CA LEU A 355 -39.38 31.92 -107.93
C LEU A 355 -39.45 33.13 -106.97
N VAL A 356 -40.48 33.98 -107.09
CA VAL A 356 -40.67 35.15 -106.20
C VAL A 356 -40.95 34.70 -104.76
N GLU A 357 -41.76 33.65 -104.59
CA GLU A 357 -42.02 33.04 -103.28
C GLU A 357 -40.72 32.46 -102.68
N THR A 358 -39.96 31.69 -103.46
CA THR A 358 -38.67 31.12 -103.03
C THR A 358 -37.67 32.21 -102.67
N GLN A 359 -37.60 33.32 -103.43
CA GLN A 359 -36.75 34.46 -103.12
C GLN A 359 -37.14 35.14 -101.79
N THR A 360 -38.44 35.27 -101.55
CA THR A 360 -38.96 35.82 -100.28
C THR A 360 -38.60 34.89 -99.11
N ASN A 361 -38.71 33.57 -99.33
CA ASN A 361 -38.30 32.56 -98.35
C ASN A 361 -36.80 32.60 -98.05
N ILE A 362 -35.94 32.77 -99.06
CA ILE A 362 -34.48 32.93 -98.88
C ILE A 362 -34.16 34.14 -97.98
N VAL A 363 -34.77 35.30 -98.25
CA VAL A 363 -34.54 36.51 -97.44
C VAL A 363 -35.03 36.31 -96.01
N SER A 364 -36.21 35.71 -95.83
CA SER A 364 -36.79 35.40 -94.50
C SER A 364 -35.92 34.41 -93.71
N LEU A 365 -35.49 33.32 -94.33
CA LEU A 365 -34.64 32.30 -93.71
C LEU A 365 -33.24 32.85 -93.37
N SER A 366 -32.68 33.70 -94.22
CA SER A 366 -31.40 34.38 -93.93
C SER A 366 -31.50 35.32 -92.74
N ALA A 367 -32.54 36.16 -92.68
CA ALA A 367 -32.79 37.04 -91.54
C ALA A 367 -33.03 36.24 -90.24
N ARG A 368 -33.72 35.11 -90.34
CA ARG A 368 -33.92 34.18 -89.21
C ARG A 368 -32.61 33.53 -88.76
N ASP A 369 -31.76 33.04 -89.66
CA ASP A 369 -30.44 32.48 -89.31
C ASP A 369 -29.55 33.53 -88.64
N GLN A 370 -29.53 34.77 -89.14
CA GLN A 370 -28.77 35.87 -88.52
C GLN A 370 -29.24 36.14 -87.08
N THR A 371 -30.56 36.22 -86.88
CA THR A 371 -31.15 36.41 -85.54
C THR A 371 -30.82 35.25 -84.60
N LEU A 372 -30.89 34.01 -85.09
CA LEU A 372 -30.53 32.82 -84.32
C LEU A 372 -29.03 32.78 -84.00
N ALA A 373 -28.17 33.21 -84.93
CA ALA A 373 -26.72 33.28 -84.74
C ALA A 373 -26.33 34.33 -83.68
N GLU A 374 -27.01 35.48 -83.66
CA GLU A 374 -26.82 36.51 -82.63
C GLU A 374 -27.23 35.99 -81.25
N LYS A 375 -28.41 35.36 -81.14
CA LYS A 375 -28.87 34.71 -79.89
C LYS A 375 -27.92 33.59 -79.45
N GLU A 376 -27.44 32.77 -80.38
CA GLU A 376 -26.47 31.72 -80.09
C GLU A 376 -25.16 32.31 -79.52
N LYS A 377 -24.64 33.39 -80.13
CA LYS A 377 -23.43 34.07 -79.67
C LYS A 377 -23.62 34.68 -78.28
N GLU A 378 -24.77 35.29 -78.03
CA GLU A 378 -25.15 35.83 -76.73
C GLU A 378 -25.16 34.72 -75.66
N LEU A 379 -25.90 33.64 -75.90
CA LEU A 379 -26.00 32.49 -74.98
C LEU A 379 -24.63 31.83 -74.74
N ARG A 380 -23.81 31.65 -75.78
CA ARG A 380 -22.42 31.15 -75.62
C ARG A 380 -21.58 32.07 -74.75
N SER A 381 -21.73 33.39 -74.90
CA SER A 381 -20.99 34.36 -74.07
C SER A 381 -21.46 34.34 -72.62
N GLN A 382 -22.75 34.15 -72.37
CA GLN A 382 -23.29 33.98 -71.02
C GLN A 382 -22.76 32.67 -70.41
N LEU A 383 -22.83 31.55 -71.14
CA LEU A 383 -22.35 30.24 -70.69
C LEU A 383 -20.86 30.23 -70.34
N LYS A 384 -20.02 30.97 -71.08
CA LYS A 384 -18.57 31.11 -70.79
C LYS A 384 -18.25 31.67 -69.40
N ARG A 385 -19.16 32.41 -68.76
CA ARG A 385 -18.94 32.98 -67.42
C ARG A 385 -19.20 31.96 -66.30
N PHE A 386 -20.08 30.98 -66.54
CA PHE A 386 -20.52 30.01 -65.53
C PHE A 386 -19.42 29.13 -64.94
N PRO A 387 -18.40 28.62 -65.67
CA PRO A 387 -17.34 27.80 -65.07
C PRO A 387 -16.64 28.47 -63.89
N SER A 388 -16.31 29.77 -64.02
CA SER A 388 -15.68 30.54 -62.94
C SER A 388 -16.62 30.77 -61.74
N LEU A 389 -17.91 31.01 -62.03
CA LEU A 389 -18.96 31.18 -61.02
C LEU A 389 -19.23 29.89 -60.26
N LEU A 390 -19.28 28.75 -60.96
CA LEU A 390 -19.43 27.41 -60.40
C LEU A 390 -18.23 27.03 -59.53
N ALA A 391 -17.00 27.31 -59.97
CA ALA A 391 -15.81 27.06 -59.17
C ALA A 391 -15.83 27.84 -57.83
N TYR A 392 -16.27 29.10 -57.87
CA TYR A 392 -16.41 29.91 -56.65
C TYR A 392 -17.56 29.43 -55.76
N TYR A 393 -18.71 29.08 -56.36
CA TYR A 393 -19.88 28.53 -55.65
C TYR A 393 -19.56 27.20 -54.96
N ASN A 394 -18.89 26.29 -55.66
CA ASN A 394 -18.47 24.98 -55.15
C ASN A 394 -17.34 25.07 -54.11
N ARG A 395 -16.70 26.23 -53.95
CA ARG A 395 -15.77 26.48 -52.84
C ARG A 395 -16.49 26.96 -51.58
N ILE A 396 -17.46 27.87 -51.74
CA ILE A 396 -18.16 28.46 -50.58
C ILE A 396 -19.15 27.48 -49.95
N LEU A 397 -19.85 26.67 -50.75
CA LEU A 397 -20.86 25.74 -50.23
C LEU A 397 -20.29 24.74 -49.22
N PRO A 398 -19.20 23.99 -49.52
CA PRO A 398 -18.59 23.09 -48.55
C PRO A 398 -18.03 23.83 -47.34
N GLN A 399 -17.48 25.04 -47.53
CA GLN A 399 -16.98 25.85 -46.42
C GLN A 399 -18.11 26.24 -45.45
N LEU A 400 -19.27 26.63 -45.98
CA LEU A 400 -20.46 26.91 -45.18
C LEU A 400 -20.96 25.65 -44.47
N GLN A 401 -21.05 24.51 -45.16
CA GLN A 401 -21.44 23.22 -44.58
C GLN A 401 -20.50 22.83 -43.44
N PHE A 402 -19.19 22.87 -43.65
CA PHE A 402 -18.18 22.60 -42.64
C PHE A 402 -18.34 23.51 -41.41
N SER A 403 -18.53 24.83 -41.62
CA SER A 403 -18.74 25.76 -40.51
C SER A 403 -20.02 25.48 -39.72
N ARG A 404 -21.11 25.07 -40.41
CA ARG A 404 -22.38 24.66 -39.77
C ARG A 404 -22.24 23.36 -38.99
N GLU A 405 -21.61 22.35 -39.58
CA GLU A 405 -21.35 21.07 -38.91
C GLU A 405 -20.50 21.26 -37.67
N ARG A 406 -19.44 22.08 -37.74
CA ARG A 406 -18.62 22.44 -36.58
C ARG A 406 -19.44 23.13 -35.49
N MET A 407 -20.31 24.08 -35.86
CA MET A 407 -21.21 24.76 -34.92
C MET A 407 -22.18 23.76 -34.27
N GLU A 408 -22.79 22.86 -35.03
CA GLU A 408 -23.69 21.82 -34.52
C GLU A 408 -22.96 20.86 -33.58
N GLN A 409 -21.74 20.45 -33.92
CA GLN A 409 -20.90 19.63 -33.04
C GLN A 409 -20.60 20.34 -31.72
N LEU A 410 -20.26 21.63 -31.75
CA LEU A 410 -20.01 22.41 -30.54
C LEU A 410 -21.28 22.60 -29.71
N LEU A 411 -22.45 22.78 -30.34
CA LEU A 411 -23.74 22.88 -29.62
C LEU A 411 -24.09 21.55 -28.95
N ARG A 412 -23.88 20.43 -29.63
CA ARG A 412 -24.04 19.09 -29.05
C ARG A 412 -23.06 18.87 -27.90
N ALA A 413 -21.80 19.27 -28.07
CA ALA A 413 -20.80 19.20 -27.00
C ALA A 413 -21.21 20.05 -25.79
N GLU A 414 -21.74 21.26 -25.99
CA GLU A 414 -22.29 22.08 -24.90
C GLU A 414 -23.46 21.37 -24.20
N GLN A 415 -24.40 20.79 -24.96
CA GLN A 415 -25.56 20.07 -24.42
C GLN A 415 -25.16 18.79 -23.67
N GLN A 416 -24.26 17.99 -24.23
CA GLN A 416 -23.74 16.78 -23.62
C GLN A 416 -23.01 17.11 -22.32
N LEU A 417 -22.13 18.11 -22.34
CA LEU A 417 -21.45 18.58 -21.13
C LEU A 417 -22.48 18.97 -20.07
N ARG A 418 -23.49 19.80 -20.41
CA ARG A 418 -24.59 20.13 -19.48
C ARG A 418 -25.34 18.90 -18.95
N GLN A 419 -25.55 17.88 -19.78
CA GLN A 419 -26.31 16.68 -19.43
C GLN A 419 -25.51 15.72 -18.52
N GLU A 420 -24.26 15.43 -18.85
CA GLU A 420 -23.36 14.64 -18.00
C GLU A 420 -23.20 15.27 -16.61
N LEU A 421 -23.18 16.60 -16.57
CA LEU A 421 -23.13 17.35 -15.33
C LEU A 421 -24.43 17.32 -14.53
N SER A 422 -25.58 17.32 -15.20
CA SER A 422 -26.88 17.13 -14.55
C SER A 422 -27.06 15.72 -13.99
N LYS A 423 -26.35 14.73 -14.56
CA LYS A 423 -26.31 13.34 -14.08
C LYS A 423 -25.30 13.11 -12.95
N GLY A 424 -24.53 14.14 -12.55
CA GLY A 424 -23.62 14.05 -11.39
C GLY A 424 -22.37 13.21 -11.61
N GLY A 425 -21.79 13.22 -12.82
CA GLY A 425 -20.69 12.33 -13.23
C GLY A 425 -19.34 12.46 -12.49
N PHE A 426 -19.27 13.10 -11.32
CA PHE A 426 -18.00 13.37 -10.60
C PHE A 426 -18.12 13.41 -9.06
N ASN A 427 -18.97 12.56 -8.48
CA ASN A 427 -19.26 12.65 -7.06
C ASN A 427 -18.25 11.84 -6.23
N TRP A 428 -17.63 12.50 -5.26
CA TRP A 428 -17.11 11.75 -4.11
C TRP A 428 -18.31 11.14 -3.40
N GLU A 429 -18.37 9.82 -3.32
CA GLU A 429 -19.47 9.11 -2.69
C GLU A 429 -19.02 8.59 -1.33
N VAL A 430 -19.91 8.71 -0.35
CA VAL A 430 -19.67 8.15 0.98
C VAL A 430 -19.99 6.67 0.90
N VAL A 431 -18.96 5.83 0.99
CA VAL A 431 -19.11 4.37 1.02
C VAL A 431 -19.54 3.93 2.40
N GLU A 432 -18.92 4.52 3.43
CA GLU A 432 -19.27 4.30 4.83
C GLU A 432 -19.28 5.63 5.58
N ASP A 433 -20.39 5.91 6.25
CA ASP A 433 -20.55 7.09 7.09
C ASP A 433 -19.70 7.02 8.35
N PRO A 434 -19.26 8.19 8.89
CA PRO A 434 -18.55 8.26 10.16
C PRO A 434 -19.34 7.57 11.28
N GLN A 435 -18.80 6.48 11.80
CA GLN A 435 -19.38 5.75 12.93
C GLN A 435 -18.97 6.39 14.26
N GLU A 436 -19.71 6.13 15.33
CA GLU A 436 -19.24 6.49 16.67
C GLU A 436 -17.89 5.84 16.98
N GLY A 437 -17.04 6.55 17.71
CA GLY A 437 -15.68 6.12 18.00
C GLY A 437 -15.64 4.78 18.72
N THR A 438 -15.01 3.77 18.12
CA THR A 438 -14.77 2.47 18.75
C THR A 438 -13.53 2.56 19.65
N GLN A 439 -13.56 1.89 20.80
CA GLN A 439 -12.44 1.93 21.74
C GLN A 439 -11.23 1.20 21.15
N LEU A 440 -10.16 1.94 20.82
CA LEU A 440 -8.91 1.41 20.30
C LEU A 440 -7.96 0.98 21.43
N GLY A 441 -8.03 1.66 22.57
CA GLY A 441 -7.15 1.41 23.71
C GLY A 441 -7.65 2.01 25.03
N PRO A 442 -6.97 1.68 26.14
CA PRO A 442 -5.81 0.79 26.23
C PRO A 442 -6.18 -0.70 26.30
N ASN A 443 -5.43 -1.54 25.59
CA ASN A 443 -5.63 -3.00 25.59
C ASN A 443 -5.05 -3.63 26.86
N LEU A 444 -5.90 -3.86 27.86
CA LEU A 444 -5.51 -4.47 29.13
C LEU A 444 -4.68 -5.74 28.96
N LYS A 445 -5.07 -6.61 28.00
CA LYS A 445 -4.35 -7.86 27.71
C LYS A 445 -2.93 -7.62 27.19
N GLN A 446 -2.74 -6.67 26.27
CA GLN A 446 -1.42 -6.39 25.68
C GLN A 446 -0.48 -5.72 26.69
N ASN A 447 -0.98 -4.76 27.46
CA ASN A 447 -0.17 -4.05 28.45
C ASN A 447 0.20 -4.94 29.65
N LEU A 448 -0.71 -5.82 30.10
CA LEU A 448 -0.37 -6.84 31.11
C LEU A 448 0.66 -7.84 30.60
N LEU A 449 0.56 -8.25 29.33
CA LEU A 449 1.54 -9.14 28.71
C LEU A 449 2.91 -8.47 28.62
N LEU A 450 2.96 -7.19 28.24
CA LEU A 450 4.21 -6.42 28.25
C LEU A 450 4.78 -6.28 29.67
N GLY A 451 3.94 -5.95 30.66
CA GLY A 451 4.32 -5.89 32.07
C GLY A 451 4.82 -7.22 32.61
N ALA A 452 4.26 -8.34 32.17
CA ALA A 452 4.72 -9.68 32.48
C ALA A 452 6.09 -9.97 31.85
N VAL A 453 6.30 -9.65 30.56
CA VAL A 453 7.60 -9.83 29.89
C VAL A 453 8.70 -9.03 30.61
N VAL A 454 8.44 -7.76 30.90
CA VAL A 454 9.36 -6.90 31.67
C VAL A 454 9.58 -7.46 33.08
N GLY A 455 8.51 -7.96 33.71
CA GLY A 455 8.56 -8.59 35.03
C GLY A 455 9.41 -9.85 35.08
N LEU A 456 9.38 -10.69 34.02
CA LEU A 456 10.23 -11.89 33.93
C LEU A 456 11.72 -11.50 33.86
N MET A 457 12.07 -10.48 33.08
CA MET A 457 13.44 -10.00 33.00
C MET A 457 13.91 -9.39 34.33
N LEU A 458 13.15 -8.47 34.91
CA LEU A 458 13.50 -7.84 36.18
C LEU A 458 13.54 -8.84 37.33
N GLY A 459 12.63 -9.82 37.34
CA GLY A 459 12.64 -10.91 38.31
C GLY A 459 13.89 -11.76 38.21
N GLY A 460 14.32 -12.10 36.98
CA GLY A 460 15.56 -12.84 36.76
C GLY A 460 16.77 -12.08 37.31
N ILE A 461 16.88 -10.80 36.97
CA ILE A 461 17.95 -9.92 37.46
C ILE A 461 17.93 -9.84 38.99
N ALA A 462 16.77 -9.63 39.62
CA ALA A 462 16.64 -9.56 41.07
C ALA A 462 17.06 -10.86 41.78
N ALA A 463 16.70 -12.02 41.21
CA ALA A 463 17.12 -13.32 41.72
C ALA A 463 18.64 -13.49 41.65
N PHE A 464 19.27 -13.12 40.54
CA PHE A 464 20.73 -13.18 40.38
C PHE A 464 21.48 -12.19 41.28
N ILE A 465 20.98 -10.97 41.45
CA ILE A 465 21.59 -10.00 42.38
C ILE A 465 21.55 -10.52 43.82
N ARG A 466 20.41 -11.09 44.24
CA ARG A 466 20.28 -11.66 45.59
C ARG A 466 21.21 -12.85 45.79
N GLU A 467 21.44 -13.61 44.74
CA GLU A 467 22.35 -14.74 44.72
C GLU A 467 23.82 -14.31 44.79
N ALA A 468 24.22 -13.34 43.96
CA ALA A 468 25.58 -12.81 43.96
C ALA A 468 25.99 -12.17 45.30
N SER A 469 25.01 -11.74 46.11
CA SER A 469 25.22 -11.20 47.46
C SER A 469 25.29 -12.28 48.56
N ASP A 470 25.11 -13.56 48.25
CA ASP A 470 25.16 -14.65 49.24
C ASP A 470 26.51 -15.40 49.19
N ASP A 471 27.40 -15.07 50.13
CA ASP A 471 28.74 -15.67 50.25
C ASP A 471 28.77 -17.01 51.02
N SER A 472 27.63 -17.62 51.31
CA SER A 472 27.60 -18.91 52.00
C SER A 472 27.99 -20.08 51.08
N VAL A 473 28.64 -21.09 51.65
CA VAL A 473 29.06 -22.30 50.94
C VAL A 473 27.88 -23.28 50.90
N HIS A 474 27.39 -23.61 49.71
CA HIS A 474 26.15 -24.39 49.55
C HIS A 474 26.37 -25.83 49.12
N THR A 475 27.55 -26.17 48.60
CA THR A 475 27.86 -27.52 48.12
C THR A 475 29.17 -28.04 48.69
N THR A 476 29.29 -29.36 48.76
CA THR A 476 30.52 -30.06 49.17
C THR A 476 31.68 -29.86 48.19
N ALA A 477 31.38 -29.59 46.91
CA ALA A 477 32.37 -29.23 45.91
C ALA A 477 32.90 -27.79 46.10
N GLU A 478 32.08 -26.84 46.59
CA GLU A 478 32.49 -25.46 46.88
C GLU A 478 33.44 -25.39 48.10
N LEU A 479 32.99 -25.87 49.27
CA LEU A 479 33.62 -27.04 49.86
C LEU A 479 35.14 -27.23 49.76
N GLU A 480 35.45 -28.32 49.07
CA GLU A 480 36.78 -28.80 48.68
C GLU A 480 37.56 -27.80 47.82
N LYS A 481 36.90 -27.02 46.95
CA LYS A 481 37.59 -26.00 46.13
C LYS A 481 38.18 -24.88 46.98
N GLN A 482 37.56 -24.60 48.12
CA GLN A 482 37.91 -23.44 48.92
C GLN A 482 39.03 -23.70 49.93
N VAL A 483 39.22 -24.95 50.33
CA VAL A 483 40.22 -25.31 51.33
C VAL A 483 41.01 -26.52 50.86
N ALA A 484 42.34 -26.44 50.97
CA ALA A 484 43.26 -27.53 50.66
C ALA A 484 43.34 -28.57 51.80
N LEU A 485 42.19 -29.06 52.27
CA LEU A 485 42.10 -30.10 53.31
C LEU A 485 41.19 -31.24 52.81
N PRO A 486 41.45 -32.49 53.23
CA PRO A 486 40.60 -33.60 52.85
C PRO A 486 39.20 -33.45 53.48
N LEU A 487 38.16 -33.67 52.66
CA LEU A 487 36.79 -33.84 53.13
C LEU A 487 36.64 -35.24 53.75
N LEU A 488 36.50 -35.30 55.07
CA LEU A 488 36.45 -36.56 55.82
C LEU A 488 35.10 -37.27 55.68
N GLY A 489 34.06 -36.52 55.33
CA GLY A 489 32.73 -37.04 55.03
C GLY A 489 31.65 -35.98 55.22
N THR A 490 30.40 -36.38 55.00
CA THR A 490 29.24 -35.50 55.01
C THR A 490 28.18 -36.01 55.98
N THR A 491 27.58 -35.13 56.78
CA THR A 491 26.40 -35.46 57.60
C THR A 491 25.14 -34.82 57.00
N PRO A 492 24.03 -35.57 56.86
CA PRO A 492 22.81 -35.06 56.25
C PRO A 492 22.11 -34.03 57.15
N LYS A 493 21.38 -33.09 56.53
CA LYS A 493 20.62 -32.07 57.27
C LYS A 493 19.59 -32.69 58.21
N LEU A 494 19.64 -32.28 59.48
CA LEU A 494 18.62 -32.64 60.45
C LEU A 494 17.31 -31.92 60.11
N PRO A 495 16.16 -32.61 60.06
CA PRO A 495 14.89 -31.93 60.13
C PRO A 495 14.85 -31.16 61.46
N PRO A 496 14.32 -29.93 61.49
CA PRO A 496 14.25 -29.16 62.73
C PRO A 496 13.56 -30.01 63.79
N ALA A 497 14.20 -30.15 64.95
CA ALA A 497 13.59 -30.79 66.10
C ALA A 497 12.32 -30.01 66.41
N LYS A 498 11.16 -30.55 66.03
CA LYS A 498 9.90 -29.99 66.47
C LYS A 498 9.88 -30.23 67.98
N PRO A 499 9.95 -29.20 68.84
CA PRO A 499 9.58 -29.43 70.23
C PRO A 499 8.14 -29.94 70.15
N LYS A 500 7.93 -31.22 70.49
CA LYS A 500 6.58 -31.65 70.84
C LYS A 500 6.27 -30.85 72.09
N GLU A 501 5.52 -29.77 71.93
CA GLU A 501 4.79 -29.21 73.06
C GLU A 501 4.07 -30.38 73.71
N SER A 502 4.39 -30.64 74.98
CA SER A 502 3.63 -31.54 75.80
C SER A 502 2.22 -30.95 75.91
N ILE A 503 1.27 -31.46 75.10
CA ILE A 503 -0.14 -31.07 75.15
C ILE A 503 -0.80 -31.54 76.47
N ILE A 504 -0.05 -32.16 77.39
CA ILE A 504 -0.56 -32.59 78.69
C ILE A 504 0.42 -32.16 79.80
N LYS A 505 0.08 -31.09 80.52
CA LYS A 505 0.61 -30.80 81.87
C LYS A 505 -0.22 -31.59 82.88
N LEU A 506 0.24 -32.77 83.30
CA LEU A 506 -0.30 -33.45 84.47
C LEU A 506 0.46 -32.98 85.73
N PRO A 507 -0.21 -32.72 86.88
CA PRO A 507 0.44 -32.12 88.04
C PRO A 507 1.29 -33.10 88.87
N PHE A 508 1.32 -34.39 88.55
CA PHE A 508 2.06 -35.38 89.34
C PHE A 508 2.64 -36.46 88.43
N GLY A 509 3.97 -36.48 88.31
CA GLY A 509 4.71 -37.49 87.57
C GLY A 509 6.02 -36.92 87.03
N LYS A 510 7.15 -37.36 87.57
CA LYS A 510 8.47 -37.05 86.99
C LYS A 510 8.52 -37.72 85.61
N PRO A 511 8.89 -37.01 84.53
CA PRO A 511 9.07 -37.66 83.24
C PRO A 511 10.18 -38.69 83.36
N GLU A 512 9.79 -39.96 83.20
CA GLU A 512 10.68 -41.10 83.09
C GLU A 512 11.52 -40.97 81.82
N VAL A 513 12.77 -41.44 81.91
CA VAL A 513 13.90 -41.21 81.00
C VAL A 513 13.56 -41.61 79.56
N LEU A 514 13.18 -40.63 78.74
CA LEU A 514 13.25 -40.74 77.29
C LEU A 514 14.72 -40.56 76.90
N ALA A 515 15.33 -41.58 76.28
CA ALA A 515 16.67 -41.45 75.72
C ALA A 515 16.73 -40.12 74.91
N PRO A 516 17.72 -39.25 75.16
CA PRO A 516 17.73 -37.93 74.57
C PRO A 516 17.52 -38.04 73.06
N TRP A 517 16.55 -37.30 72.52
CA TRP A 517 16.16 -37.36 71.10
C TRP A 517 17.39 -37.27 70.17
N THR A 518 18.44 -36.54 70.61
CA THR A 518 19.75 -36.46 69.95
C THR A 518 20.40 -37.83 69.76
N ILE A 519 20.40 -38.71 70.78
CA ILE A 519 20.94 -40.08 70.69
C ILE A 519 20.11 -40.93 69.72
N GLN A 520 18.78 -40.87 69.81
CA GLN A 520 17.90 -41.62 68.90
C GLN A 520 18.07 -41.19 67.44
N VAL A 521 18.22 -39.89 67.21
CA VAL A 521 18.45 -39.32 65.89
C VAL A 521 19.84 -39.68 65.36
N LEU A 522 20.88 -39.67 66.20
CA LEU A 522 22.22 -40.12 65.83
C LEU A 522 22.27 -41.61 65.48
N GLN A 523 21.44 -42.44 66.11
CA GLN A 523 21.33 -43.89 65.83
C GLN A 523 20.46 -44.25 64.62
N SER A 524 19.76 -43.29 63.98
CA SER A 524 18.94 -43.56 62.80
C SER A 524 19.77 -43.68 61.51
N PRO A 525 19.66 -44.75 60.69
CA PRO A 525 20.19 -44.73 59.32
C PRO A 525 19.44 -43.65 58.53
N PRO A 526 20.12 -42.80 57.73
CA PRO A 526 21.47 -42.95 57.17
C PRO A 526 22.62 -42.28 57.96
N ARG A 527 22.36 -41.80 59.19
CA ARG A 527 23.31 -40.93 59.93
C ARG A 527 24.45 -41.69 60.58
N TRP A 528 24.20 -42.81 61.25
CA TRP A 528 25.25 -43.59 61.90
C TRP A 528 26.25 -44.16 60.88
N GLU A 529 25.80 -44.53 59.67
CA GLU A 529 26.67 -44.98 58.58
C GLU A 529 27.60 -43.86 58.09
N SER A 530 27.07 -42.64 57.98
CA SER A 530 27.87 -41.47 57.62
C SER A 530 28.93 -41.15 58.70
N LEU A 531 28.57 -41.30 59.98
CA LEU A 531 29.48 -41.10 61.12
C LEU A 531 30.56 -42.18 61.19
N ASP A 532 30.21 -43.44 60.90
CA ASP A 532 31.17 -44.55 60.84
C ASP A 532 32.17 -44.36 59.71
N LEU A 533 31.70 -43.90 58.54
CA LEU A 533 32.55 -43.56 57.41
C LEU A 533 33.51 -42.42 57.78
N ILE A 534 33.01 -41.34 58.39
CA ILE A 534 33.85 -40.22 58.86
C ILE A 534 34.91 -40.72 59.86
N TYR A 535 34.51 -41.50 60.87
CA TYR A 535 35.43 -42.06 61.85
C TYR A 535 36.49 -42.95 61.19
N LYS A 536 36.08 -43.82 60.25
CA LYS A 536 37.01 -44.68 59.53
C LYS A 536 38.00 -43.90 58.66
N ASN A 537 37.55 -42.84 58.01
CA ASN A 537 38.42 -41.95 57.24
C ASN A 537 39.45 -41.24 58.13
N ILE A 538 39.03 -40.79 59.33
CA ILE A 538 39.94 -40.21 60.33
C ILE A 538 40.99 -41.24 60.79
N GLU A 539 40.58 -42.48 61.02
CA GLU A 539 41.49 -43.58 61.39
C GLU A 539 42.48 -43.89 60.26
N LEU A 540 42.03 -43.93 59.00
CA LEU A 540 42.87 -44.23 57.82
C LEU A 540 43.89 -43.13 57.50
N LEU A 541 43.54 -41.86 57.71
CA LEU A 541 44.47 -40.74 57.52
C LEU A 541 45.61 -40.76 58.54
N ASN A 542 45.38 -41.34 59.72
CA ASN A 542 46.37 -41.48 60.79
C ASN A 542 47.02 -42.87 60.77
N SER A 543 47.51 -43.30 59.60
CA SER A 543 47.98 -44.66 59.26
C SER A 543 49.21 -45.18 60.03
N VAL A 544 49.72 -44.43 61.01
CA VAL A 544 50.86 -44.80 61.87
C VAL A 544 50.51 -44.51 63.35
N SER A 545 49.48 -45.18 63.87
CA SER A 545 49.27 -45.48 65.30
C SER A 545 49.37 -44.35 66.35
N ASP A 546 48.74 -43.18 66.16
CA ASP A 546 48.70 -42.14 67.22
C ASP A 546 47.41 -41.30 67.33
N LEU A 547 46.25 -41.80 66.85
CA LEU A 547 44.96 -41.16 67.11
C LEU A 547 44.51 -41.40 68.58
N LYS A 548 45.17 -40.70 69.52
CA LYS A 548 44.89 -40.76 70.96
C LYS A 548 43.98 -39.65 71.44
N SER A 549 44.12 -38.44 70.91
CA SER A 549 43.22 -37.31 71.19
C SER A 549 42.77 -36.61 69.91
N LEU A 550 41.46 -36.42 69.79
CA LEU A 550 40.82 -35.79 68.65
C LEU A 550 39.87 -34.68 69.10
N MET A 551 40.18 -33.46 68.72
CA MET A 551 39.33 -32.31 68.97
C MET A 551 38.38 -32.04 67.79
N VAL A 552 37.12 -31.76 68.10
CA VAL A 552 36.11 -31.34 67.13
C VAL A 552 35.78 -29.87 67.36
N THR A 553 35.92 -29.05 66.31
CA THR A 553 35.64 -27.61 66.36
C THR A 553 34.95 -27.12 65.10
N SER A 554 34.60 -25.84 65.03
CA SER A 554 33.89 -25.24 63.89
C SER A 554 34.27 -23.77 63.70
N ALA A 555 33.96 -23.19 62.53
CA ALA A 555 34.23 -21.76 62.29
C ALA A 555 33.31 -20.88 63.13
N LEU A 556 32.02 -21.22 63.16
CA LEU A 556 30.98 -20.46 63.86
C LEU A 556 30.27 -21.32 64.92
N PRO A 557 29.57 -20.70 65.89
CA PRO A 557 28.62 -21.41 66.76
C PRO A 557 27.54 -22.14 65.96
N ASP A 558 26.96 -23.18 66.56
CA ASP A 558 25.84 -23.96 65.99
C ASP A 558 26.10 -24.64 64.62
N GLU A 559 27.33 -25.03 64.31
CA GLU A 559 27.67 -25.77 63.09
C GLU A 559 27.60 -27.31 63.25
N GLY A 560 27.21 -27.81 64.43
CA GLY A 560 27.02 -29.25 64.68
C GLY A 560 28.21 -29.98 65.31
N LYS A 561 29.21 -29.25 65.82
CA LYS A 561 30.41 -29.78 66.51
C LYS A 561 30.11 -30.82 67.60
N SER A 562 29.26 -30.51 68.57
CA SER A 562 28.91 -31.40 69.69
C SER A 562 28.19 -32.66 69.22
N ALA A 563 27.30 -32.53 68.22
CA ALA A 563 26.60 -33.66 67.63
C ALA A 563 27.55 -34.60 66.86
N LEU A 564 28.54 -34.03 66.15
CA LEU A 564 29.58 -34.81 65.50
C LEU A 564 30.50 -35.48 66.52
N ALA A 565 30.95 -34.77 67.56
CA ALA A 565 31.80 -35.34 68.62
C ALA A 565 31.13 -36.53 69.31
N LEU A 566 29.85 -36.39 69.67
CA LEU A 566 29.04 -37.46 70.23
C LEU A 566 28.84 -38.62 69.24
N GLY A 567 28.56 -38.31 67.97
CA GLY A 567 28.41 -39.32 66.91
C GLY A 567 29.68 -40.13 66.68
N LEU A 568 30.85 -39.48 66.64
CA LEU A 568 32.15 -40.14 66.52
C LEU A 568 32.47 -40.99 67.74
N ALA A 569 32.11 -40.55 68.95
CA ALA A 569 32.27 -41.36 70.17
C ALA A 569 31.45 -42.65 70.09
N MET A 570 30.21 -42.56 69.61
CA MET A 570 29.35 -43.72 69.37
C MET A 570 29.90 -44.65 68.29
N SER A 571 30.48 -44.12 67.21
CA SER A 571 31.14 -44.91 66.16
C SER A 571 32.37 -45.64 66.69
N ALA A 572 33.24 -44.96 67.42
CA ALA A 572 34.45 -45.53 68.00
C ALA A 572 34.14 -46.65 69.02
N ALA A 573 33.16 -46.44 69.90
CA ALA A 573 32.77 -47.46 70.88
C ALA A 573 32.07 -48.68 70.26
N ARG A 574 31.35 -48.51 69.15
CA ARG A 574 30.82 -49.64 68.36
C ARG A 574 31.94 -50.48 67.75
N LEU A 575 33.12 -49.89 67.53
CA LEU A 575 34.35 -50.60 67.15
C LEU A 575 35.18 -51.05 68.37
N HIS A 576 34.55 -51.19 69.54
CA HIS A 576 35.16 -51.68 70.78
C HIS A 576 36.34 -50.85 71.32
N LYS A 577 36.47 -49.57 70.94
CA LYS A 577 37.45 -48.66 71.52
C LYS A 577 36.96 -48.12 72.85
N LYS A 578 37.84 -48.02 73.85
CA LYS A 578 37.57 -47.28 75.09
C LYS A 578 37.72 -45.78 74.85
N VAL A 579 36.59 -45.07 74.83
CA VAL A 579 36.47 -43.66 74.45
C VAL A 579 36.17 -42.79 75.67
N LEU A 580 36.84 -41.65 75.78
CA LEU A 580 36.46 -40.57 76.70
C LEU A 580 35.99 -39.37 75.88
N LEU A 581 34.76 -38.89 76.09
CA LEU A 581 34.22 -37.68 75.48
C LEU A 581 34.23 -36.53 76.48
N ILE A 582 34.94 -35.45 76.18
CA ILE A 582 35.12 -34.28 77.04
C ILE A 582 34.40 -33.07 76.44
N ASP A 583 33.52 -32.42 77.22
CA ASP A 583 32.98 -31.09 76.88
C ASP A 583 33.95 -30.00 77.36
N ALA A 584 34.81 -29.54 76.45
CA ALA A 584 35.77 -28.46 76.68
C ALA A 584 35.21 -27.08 76.29
N ASN A 585 33.94 -26.97 75.89
CA ASN A 585 33.30 -25.68 75.67
C ASN A 585 32.81 -25.11 77.01
N LEU A 586 33.75 -24.60 77.80
CA LEU A 586 33.48 -24.05 79.13
C LEU A 586 32.63 -22.76 79.11
N ARG A 587 32.44 -22.11 77.95
CA ARG A 587 31.63 -20.89 77.80
C ARG A 587 30.14 -21.16 77.58
N ASP A 588 29.83 -22.12 76.73
CA ASP A 588 28.45 -22.54 76.45
C ASP A 588 28.36 -24.07 76.39
N PRO A 589 28.45 -24.74 77.56
CA PRO A 589 28.46 -26.19 77.62
C PRO A 589 27.11 -26.74 77.20
N SER A 590 27.14 -27.66 76.23
CA SER A 590 25.94 -28.17 75.57
C SER A 590 25.77 -29.69 75.70
N LEU A 591 26.85 -30.43 76.00
CA LEU A 591 26.83 -31.88 76.02
C LEU A 591 25.96 -32.42 77.16
N HIS A 592 26.08 -31.83 78.36
CA HIS A 592 25.25 -32.22 79.52
C HIS A 592 23.75 -31.98 79.27
N LYS A 593 23.39 -30.92 78.53
CA LYS A 593 22.00 -30.64 78.13
C LYS A 593 21.50 -31.64 77.10
N GLN A 594 22.34 -32.00 76.12
CA GLN A 594 22.01 -32.96 75.07
C GLN A 594 21.86 -34.39 75.61
N LEU A 595 22.58 -34.73 76.68
CA LEU A 595 22.59 -36.07 77.26
C LEU A 595 21.79 -36.19 78.56
N ASN A 596 21.22 -35.07 79.04
CA ASN A 596 20.51 -34.98 80.32
C ASN A 596 21.36 -35.45 81.51
N LEU A 597 22.61 -34.96 81.60
CA LEU A 597 23.59 -35.30 82.63
C LEU A 597 23.75 -34.14 83.65
N PRO A 598 24.12 -34.46 84.91
CA PRO A 598 24.55 -33.45 85.89
C PRO A 598 25.81 -32.69 85.43
N ASN A 599 25.93 -31.42 85.79
CA ASN A 599 27.04 -30.54 85.37
C ASN A 599 27.61 -29.70 86.54
N GLU A 600 27.39 -30.14 87.78
CA GLU A 600 27.92 -29.52 88.99
C GLU A 600 29.43 -29.76 89.15
N GLN A 601 29.94 -30.85 88.60
CA GLN A 601 31.35 -31.21 88.53
C GLN A 601 31.70 -31.64 87.10
N GLY A 602 32.87 -31.22 86.62
CA GLY A 602 33.35 -31.51 85.27
C GLY A 602 34.76 -30.98 85.02
N LEU A 603 35.11 -30.73 83.76
CA LEU A 603 36.44 -30.29 83.34
C LEU A 603 36.91 -29.01 84.07
N SER A 604 36.05 -28.01 84.21
CA SER A 604 36.35 -26.76 84.93
C SER A 604 36.76 -26.99 86.38
N THR A 605 36.02 -27.83 87.11
CA THR A 605 36.35 -28.19 88.51
C THR A 605 37.59 -29.06 88.59
N LEU A 606 37.83 -29.94 87.61
CA LEU A 606 39.04 -30.76 87.54
C LEU A 606 40.28 -29.92 87.27
N LEU A 607 40.18 -28.88 86.46
CA LEU A 607 41.29 -27.95 86.16
C LEU A 607 41.54 -26.95 87.30
N GLY A 608 40.51 -26.63 88.09
CA GLY A 608 40.59 -25.64 89.18
C GLY A 608 40.92 -26.19 90.57
N SER A 609 40.95 -27.51 90.78
CA SER A 609 41.22 -28.14 92.08
C SER A 609 42.49 -29.01 92.04
N ASP A 610 43.24 -29.13 93.12
CA ASP A 610 44.46 -29.99 93.21
C ASP A 610 44.17 -31.48 93.51
N VAL A 611 42.92 -31.91 93.39
CA VAL A 611 42.49 -33.27 93.74
C VAL A 611 42.95 -34.27 92.67
N ASP A 612 43.41 -35.46 93.09
CA ASP A 612 43.68 -36.59 92.20
C ASP A 612 42.42 -37.00 91.41
N LEU A 613 42.61 -37.55 90.21
CA LEU A 613 41.53 -38.06 89.34
C LEU A 613 40.49 -38.81 90.20
N PRO A 614 39.22 -38.36 90.27
CA PRO A 614 38.22 -39.08 91.03
C PRO A 614 38.10 -40.50 90.44
N GLN A 615 38.27 -41.53 91.29
CA GLN A 615 38.15 -42.94 90.93
C GLN A 615 36.77 -43.32 90.33
N GLN A 616 35.82 -42.39 90.30
CA GLN A 616 34.54 -42.53 89.62
C GLN A 616 34.21 -41.23 88.88
N ILE A 617 34.69 -41.10 87.64
CA ILE A 617 33.98 -40.31 86.63
C ILE A 617 32.60 -40.97 86.51
N GLY A 618 31.53 -40.25 86.84
CA GLY A 618 30.17 -40.80 86.91
C GLY A 618 29.69 -41.26 85.54
N VAL A 619 29.78 -42.57 85.28
CA VAL A 619 29.22 -43.24 84.11
C VAL A 619 27.82 -43.79 84.46
N GLN A 620 26.77 -43.22 83.86
CA GLN A 620 25.42 -43.78 83.76
C GLN A 620 24.90 -43.49 82.34
N TYR A 621 24.31 -44.38 81.54
CA TYR A 621 23.87 -45.77 81.70
C TYR A 621 23.70 -46.41 80.29
N SER A 622 24.01 -47.70 80.15
CA SER A 622 23.16 -48.76 79.53
C SER A 622 23.97 -49.88 78.87
N GLY A 623 24.17 -50.97 79.61
CA GLY A 623 24.05 -52.34 79.11
C GLY A 623 25.20 -52.98 78.33
N SER A 624 26.07 -52.22 77.64
CA SER A 624 27.32 -52.71 77.02
C SER A 624 27.88 -51.64 76.09
N SER A 625 28.81 -50.77 76.52
CA SER A 625 29.67 -50.01 75.59
C SER A 625 30.70 -49.14 76.29
N TYR A 626 31.75 -48.83 75.53
CA TYR A 626 33.06 -48.34 75.90
C TYR A 626 33.19 -46.80 75.88
N ILE A 627 32.19 -46.01 76.34
CA ILE A 627 32.24 -44.52 76.33
C ILE A 627 32.08 -43.93 77.74
N ASP A 628 33.07 -43.16 78.18
CA ASP A 628 33.01 -42.32 79.37
C ASP A 628 32.82 -40.86 78.96
N ILE A 629 32.10 -40.07 79.76
CA ILE A 629 31.76 -38.67 79.43
C ILE A 629 32.18 -37.76 80.57
N LEU A 630 32.99 -36.75 80.24
CA LEU A 630 33.38 -35.68 81.14
C LEU A 630 32.68 -34.39 80.71
N THR A 631 31.71 -33.93 81.50
CA THR A 631 31.01 -32.66 81.27
C THR A 631 31.93 -31.46 81.55
N ALA A 632 31.54 -30.27 81.11
CA ALA A 632 32.34 -29.06 81.28
C ALA A 632 32.44 -28.61 82.75
N GLY A 633 31.45 -28.94 83.57
CA GLY A 633 31.26 -28.38 84.91
C GLY A 633 30.68 -26.95 84.88
N PRO A 634 30.64 -26.26 86.03
CA PRO A 634 30.15 -24.88 86.12
C PRO A 634 30.98 -23.94 85.26
N ILE A 635 30.33 -22.95 84.63
CA ILE A 635 30.99 -21.95 83.77
C ILE A 635 32.01 -21.17 84.61
N PRO A 636 33.33 -21.27 84.32
CA PRO A 636 34.36 -20.58 85.08
C PRO A 636 34.43 -19.09 84.71
N ILE A 637 35.01 -18.28 85.61
CA ILE A 637 35.21 -16.84 85.39
C ILE A 637 36.16 -16.59 84.20
N ASP A 638 37.22 -17.40 84.09
CA ASP A 638 38.17 -17.36 82.96
C ASP A 638 38.42 -18.77 82.38
N PRO A 639 37.64 -19.17 81.36
CA PRO A 639 37.86 -20.41 80.62
C PRO A 639 39.25 -20.55 80.00
N ALA A 640 39.81 -19.46 79.46
CA ALA A 640 41.04 -19.50 78.69
C ALA A 640 42.23 -19.82 79.60
N HIS A 641 42.27 -19.21 80.79
CA HIS A 641 43.29 -19.50 81.79
C HIS A 641 43.31 -20.98 82.18
N LEU A 642 42.14 -21.59 82.45
CA LEU A 642 42.04 -23.01 82.81
C LEU A 642 42.51 -23.94 81.68
N LEU A 643 42.11 -23.66 80.44
CA LEU A 643 42.49 -24.47 79.27
C LEU A 643 43.98 -24.35 78.92
N SER A 644 44.62 -23.21 79.22
CA SER A 644 46.06 -23.00 79.04
C SER A 644 46.93 -23.52 80.19
N SER A 645 46.32 -24.04 81.26
CA SER A 645 47.04 -24.45 82.46
C SER A 645 47.91 -25.69 82.22
N PRO A 646 49.06 -25.85 82.92
CA PRO A 646 49.86 -27.08 82.86
C PRO A 646 49.07 -28.32 83.26
N ARG A 647 48.05 -28.14 84.11
CA ARG A 647 47.15 -29.19 84.56
C ARG A 647 46.30 -29.77 83.42
N MET A 648 45.91 -28.95 82.43
CA MET A 648 45.24 -29.45 81.21
C MET A 648 46.13 -30.44 80.45
N MET A 649 47.41 -30.12 80.28
CA MET A 649 48.36 -31.04 79.61
C MET A 649 48.55 -32.34 80.40
N GLN A 650 48.65 -32.26 81.73
CA GLN A 650 48.78 -33.44 82.60
C GLN A 650 47.53 -34.33 82.53
N LEU A 651 46.33 -33.75 82.58
CA LEU A 651 45.08 -34.49 82.46
C LEU A 651 44.95 -35.15 81.09
N MET A 652 45.28 -34.43 80.01
CA MET A 652 45.24 -34.99 78.67
C MET A 652 46.21 -36.18 78.51
N ALA A 653 47.44 -36.08 79.04
CA ALA A 653 48.38 -37.21 79.04
C ALA A 653 47.83 -38.42 79.81
N ALA A 654 47.26 -38.20 81.00
CA ALA A 654 46.64 -39.25 81.80
C ALA A 654 45.42 -39.88 81.11
N PHE A 655 44.63 -39.10 80.37
CA PHE A 655 43.51 -39.62 79.59
C PHE A 655 43.98 -40.44 78.38
N GLU A 656 45.01 -40.01 77.66
CA GLU A 656 45.57 -40.74 76.51
C GLU A 656 46.19 -42.11 76.88
N GLU A 657 46.65 -42.26 78.13
CA GLU A 657 47.13 -43.53 78.69
C GLU A 657 45.99 -44.49 79.04
N ASN A 658 44.88 -43.99 79.59
CA ASN A 658 43.78 -44.79 80.13
C ASN A 658 42.65 -45.11 79.13
N TYR A 659 42.64 -44.41 77.99
CA TYR A 659 41.65 -44.54 76.93
C TYR A 659 42.32 -44.80 75.58
N ASP A 660 41.61 -45.53 74.71
CA ASP A 660 42.05 -45.74 73.34
C ASP A 660 41.88 -44.46 72.49
N LEU A 661 40.85 -43.66 72.82
CA LEU A 661 40.54 -42.41 72.14
C LEU A 661 39.93 -41.39 73.11
N VAL A 662 40.48 -40.19 73.15
CA VAL A 662 39.92 -39.03 73.84
C VAL A 662 39.33 -38.08 72.80
N LEU A 663 38.02 -37.87 72.84
CA LEU A 663 37.28 -36.93 71.98
C LEU A 663 36.97 -35.66 72.74
N ILE A 664 37.26 -34.51 72.14
CA ILE A 664 37.09 -33.21 72.79
C ILE A 664 36.12 -32.36 71.97
N ASP A 665 34.96 -32.04 72.54
CA ASP A 665 34.04 -31.02 72.01
C ASP A 665 34.51 -29.65 72.47
N SER A 666 34.73 -28.73 71.53
CA SER A 666 35.35 -27.42 71.80
C SER A 666 34.42 -26.26 71.42
N SER A 667 34.82 -25.02 71.72
CA SER A 667 34.14 -23.83 71.21
C SER A 667 34.48 -23.58 69.71
N SER A 668 33.81 -22.62 69.08
CA SER A 668 34.14 -22.22 67.69
C SER A 668 35.45 -21.42 67.64
N VAL A 669 36.23 -21.60 66.56
CA VAL A 669 37.56 -20.99 66.40
C VAL A 669 37.48 -19.49 66.14
N LEU A 670 36.48 -19.01 65.40
CA LEU A 670 36.36 -17.58 65.14
C LEU A 670 35.75 -16.87 66.35
N GLY A 671 36.44 -15.83 66.80
CA GLY A 671 36.00 -14.96 67.90
C GLY A 671 36.46 -15.37 69.29
N LEU A 672 36.98 -16.59 69.50
CA LEU A 672 37.40 -17.10 70.80
C LEU A 672 38.78 -17.80 70.71
N VAL A 673 39.63 -17.63 71.73
CA VAL A 673 40.94 -18.30 71.83
C VAL A 673 40.87 -19.71 72.42
N ASP A 674 39.78 -20.03 73.14
CA ASP A 674 39.60 -21.29 73.86
C ASP A 674 39.82 -22.51 72.96
N ALA A 675 39.27 -22.52 71.74
CA ALA A 675 39.45 -23.62 70.80
C ALA A 675 40.93 -23.83 70.40
N MET A 676 41.68 -22.74 70.22
CA MET A 676 43.12 -22.82 69.91
C MET A 676 43.92 -23.36 71.11
N LEU A 677 43.56 -22.97 72.34
CA LEU A 677 44.19 -23.47 73.56
C LEU A 677 43.92 -24.96 73.75
N THR A 678 42.66 -25.39 73.61
CA THR A 678 42.30 -26.82 73.66
C THR A 678 43.01 -27.62 72.57
N ALA A 679 43.04 -27.10 71.33
CA ALA A 679 43.69 -27.77 70.20
C ALA A 679 45.20 -27.98 70.43
N SER A 680 45.88 -27.07 71.14
CA SER A 680 47.30 -27.22 71.47
C SER A 680 47.60 -28.40 72.40
N SER A 681 46.58 -28.90 73.13
CA SER A 681 46.68 -30.07 74.01
C SER A 681 46.17 -31.36 73.36
N CYS A 682 45.85 -31.33 72.06
CA CYS A 682 45.32 -32.48 71.31
C CYS A 682 46.23 -32.84 70.14
N ARG A 683 46.26 -34.11 69.75
CA ARG A 683 47.10 -34.59 68.64
C ARG A 683 46.52 -34.29 67.27
N SER A 684 45.19 -34.31 67.15
CA SER A 684 44.48 -34.06 65.89
C SER A 684 43.28 -33.16 66.09
N VAL A 685 43.01 -32.32 65.10
CA VAL A 685 41.84 -31.43 65.06
C VAL A 685 41.02 -31.70 63.81
N VAL A 686 39.70 -31.82 63.97
CA VAL A 686 38.73 -31.87 62.88
C VAL A 686 37.82 -30.66 62.95
N MET A 687 37.64 -30.02 61.80
CA MET A 687 36.77 -28.87 61.68
C MET A 687 35.43 -29.27 61.04
N VAL A 688 34.33 -28.80 61.62
CA VAL A 688 32.98 -28.95 61.08
C VAL A 688 32.60 -27.69 60.32
N ALA A 689 32.10 -27.85 59.10
CA ALA A 689 31.63 -26.77 58.25
C ALA A 689 30.14 -26.98 57.92
N SER A 690 29.27 -26.06 58.35
CA SER A 690 27.82 -26.17 58.09
C SER A 690 27.46 -25.64 56.71
N ILE A 691 27.01 -26.52 55.82
CA ILE A 691 26.54 -26.17 54.48
C ILE A 691 25.31 -25.24 54.55
N GLY A 692 25.35 -24.18 53.74
CA GLY A 692 24.34 -23.12 53.67
C GLY A 692 24.39 -22.11 54.83
N ARG A 693 25.38 -22.21 55.74
CA ARG A 693 25.56 -21.25 56.85
C ARG A 693 26.99 -20.71 56.94
N VAL A 694 28.00 -21.56 56.76
CA VAL A 694 29.40 -21.12 56.75
C VAL A 694 29.67 -20.27 55.51
N THR A 695 30.34 -19.13 55.67
CA THR A 695 30.75 -18.31 54.53
C THR A 695 32.14 -18.66 54.07
N ARG A 696 32.41 -18.33 52.81
CA ARG A 696 33.71 -18.43 52.18
C ARG A 696 34.84 -17.82 53.04
N ASN A 697 34.59 -16.61 53.55
CA ASN A 697 35.54 -15.88 54.38
C ASN A 697 35.76 -16.55 55.75
N ASN A 698 34.69 -17.00 56.41
CA ASN A 698 34.77 -17.64 57.71
C ASN A 698 35.58 -18.95 57.64
N LEU A 699 35.35 -19.73 56.59
CA LEU A 699 36.06 -20.99 56.35
C LEU A 699 37.57 -20.74 56.15
N ALA A 700 37.95 -19.74 55.34
CA ALA A 700 39.35 -19.40 55.09
C ALA A 700 40.06 -18.90 56.37
N GLN A 701 39.40 -18.08 57.19
CA GLN A 701 39.97 -17.59 58.45
C GLN A 701 40.14 -18.72 59.47
N ALA A 702 39.12 -19.56 59.66
CA ALA A 702 39.16 -20.64 60.63
C ALA A 702 40.23 -21.68 60.27
N THR A 703 40.32 -22.04 59.00
CA THR A 703 41.35 -22.97 58.50
C THR A 703 42.76 -22.37 58.61
N ALA A 704 42.94 -21.08 58.34
CA ALA A 704 44.22 -20.41 58.56
C ALA A 704 44.66 -20.43 60.03
N MET A 705 43.73 -20.23 60.98
CA MET A 705 44.02 -20.33 62.41
C MET A 705 44.39 -21.76 62.83
N LEU A 706 43.60 -22.75 62.42
CA LEU A 706 43.76 -24.16 62.77
C LEU A 706 44.90 -24.88 62.03
N SER A 707 45.33 -24.39 60.88
CA SER A 707 46.46 -24.97 60.12
C SER A 707 47.76 -25.03 60.94
N LYS A 708 47.85 -24.21 62.00
CA LYS A 708 48.96 -24.20 62.95
C LYS A 708 48.88 -25.32 64.00
N LEU A 709 47.76 -26.06 64.09
CA LEU A 709 47.42 -27.00 65.17
C LEU A 709 46.84 -28.32 64.62
N ASN A 710 47.63 -29.07 63.84
CA ASN A 710 47.33 -30.44 63.36
C ASN A 710 45.89 -30.66 62.87
N LEU A 711 45.37 -29.74 62.05
CA LEU A 711 44.08 -29.88 61.39
C LEU A 711 44.16 -30.96 60.30
N ILE A 712 43.49 -32.09 60.54
CA ILE A 712 43.58 -33.27 59.67
C ILE A 712 42.52 -33.30 58.56
N GLY A 713 41.44 -32.54 58.68
CA GLY A 713 40.40 -32.48 57.67
C GLY A 713 39.13 -31.75 58.10
N ILE A 714 38.19 -31.66 57.16
CA ILE A 714 36.90 -30.98 57.35
C ILE A 714 35.75 -31.99 57.21
N VAL A 715 34.71 -31.84 58.03
CA VAL A 715 33.44 -32.56 57.91
C VAL A 715 32.34 -31.58 57.48
N ALA A 716 31.66 -31.88 56.37
CA ALA A 716 30.56 -31.07 55.88
C ALA A 716 29.25 -31.46 56.59
N ASN A 717 28.70 -30.57 57.41
CA ASN A 717 27.45 -30.79 58.11
C ASN A 717 26.27 -30.13 57.39
N GLY A 718 25.11 -30.80 57.38
CA GLY A 718 23.88 -30.21 56.88
C GLY A 718 23.66 -30.36 55.37
N VAL A 719 24.30 -31.33 54.73
CA VAL A 719 24.17 -31.58 53.28
C VAL A 719 22.73 -32.02 52.95
N SER A 720 22.18 -31.50 51.85
CA SER A 720 20.89 -31.94 51.29
C SER A 720 21.00 -33.37 50.77
N ASN A 721 19.97 -34.20 50.96
CA ASN A 721 19.94 -35.59 50.46
C ASN A 721 20.12 -35.72 48.93
N SER A 722 19.99 -34.62 48.17
CA SER A 722 20.25 -34.57 46.73
C SER A 722 21.75 -34.55 46.37
N ASP A 723 22.58 -34.00 47.27
CA ASP A 723 23.99 -33.69 47.02
C ASP A 723 24.92 -34.56 47.88
N SER A 724 24.36 -35.38 48.76
CA SER A 724 25.11 -36.35 49.53
C SER A 724 25.61 -37.45 48.60
N THR A 725 26.92 -37.70 48.59
CA THR A 725 27.56 -38.87 47.93
C THR A 725 27.09 -40.21 48.50
N TYR A 726 26.24 -40.17 49.53
CA TYR A 726 25.57 -41.30 50.13
C TYR A 726 24.44 -41.82 49.22
N VAL A 727 24.59 -43.05 48.73
CA VAL A 727 23.54 -43.80 48.06
C VAL A 727 22.84 -44.67 49.12
N PRO A 728 21.62 -44.33 49.56
CA PRO A 728 20.89 -45.16 50.52
C PRO A 728 20.66 -46.55 49.94
N TYR A 729 21.14 -47.60 50.62
CA TYR A 729 20.85 -48.97 50.25
C TYR A 729 19.54 -49.45 50.90
N VAL A 730 18.41 -48.84 50.57
CA VAL A 730 17.07 -49.42 50.84
C VAL A 730 16.07 -48.97 49.78
N LYS A 731 15.77 -49.86 48.81
CA LYS A 731 14.53 -49.78 48.03
C LYS A 731 14.07 -51.16 47.57
N GLN A 732 13.40 -51.91 48.44
CA GLN A 732 12.35 -52.88 48.07
C GLN A 732 11.77 -53.52 49.33
N GLN A 733 10.70 -52.94 49.90
CA GLN A 733 9.68 -53.70 50.63
C GLN A 733 8.41 -52.92 51.01
N GLN A 734 8.31 -51.62 50.70
CA GLN A 734 7.08 -50.86 50.96
C GLN A 734 5.93 -51.10 49.97
N LEU A 735 6.10 -51.93 48.94
CA LEU A 735 5.03 -52.25 47.98
C LEU A 735 4.21 -53.51 48.34
N VAL A 736 4.54 -54.24 49.41
CA VAL A 736 3.84 -55.49 49.76
C VAL A 736 2.79 -55.30 50.86
N LEU A 737 2.85 -54.23 51.66
CA LEU A 737 1.91 -54.02 52.77
C LEU A 737 0.63 -53.25 52.39
N GLN A 738 0.53 -52.68 51.19
CA GLN A 738 -0.72 -52.06 50.70
C GLN A 738 -1.64 -53.04 49.96
N GLN A 739 -1.18 -54.25 49.60
CA GLN A 739 -2.01 -55.25 48.92
C GLN A 739 -2.71 -56.26 49.85
N ILE A 740 -2.52 -56.16 51.18
CA ILE A 740 -3.15 -57.08 52.15
C ILE A 740 -4.34 -56.41 52.90
N VAL A 741 -4.67 -55.15 52.60
CA VAL A 741 -5.83 -54.45 53.20
C VAL A 741 -7.01 -54.29 52.21
N GLU A 742 -6.90 -54.81 50.99
CA GLU A 742 -7.97 -54.72 49.97
C GLU A 742 -8.40 -56.08 49.38
N LYS A 743 -8.39 -57.15 50.17
CA LYS A 743 -9.12 -58.39 49.85
C LYS A 743 -9.87 -58.96 51.03
#